data_AF-A0A4R2NIV8-F1
#
_entry.id   AF-A0A4R2NIV8-F1
#
_cell.length_a   1.000
_cell.length_b   1.000
_cell.length_c   1.000
_cell.angle_alpha   90.00
_cell.angle_beta   90.00
_cell.angle_gamma   90.00
#
_symmetry.space_group_name_H-M   'P 1'
#
loop_
_entity.id
_entity.type
_entity.pdbx_description
1 polymer ?
#
loop_
_entity_poly.entity_id
_entity_poly.type
_entity_poly.pdbx_seq_one_letter_code
_entity_poly.pdbx_strand_id
1 'polypeptide(L)'
;MTLHDSIAFVEDAARAEADAAHDALMTAETSFDGERAIARRLGARVQGDMAVFGFWTPELLDARVPSGDIFLEILRPVEPLDLTRAHQTMQFQRAWVPVIRQEAHCFTAVTGLRAGNRERIGDFYALAWRDAEDRWHRVLDPLAMSLPFGAMAPAELYDVAAMQAARGDRAYFQALKGAAPHKFGPPVNILQIHVSTATAGGTLASLTRHYQRLAERVARDLPLEPADQLFLGYEAVQLLPVEPTTVYEAGPEFWEETEGDSDSLTVSLLRPDTTNWGYDVVISGMSTVNPVLLETGRPDELVDLAEVLHNFPGKPKQLILDVVFGHADNQGLRALNGHFFAGPNMYGQNLDYQNPAVRAILLEMQRRKVDFGADGVRVDGAQDFKLWDAAAQKMRHDDAYLQSMADIVQDVAGTEYRPWFIFEDGRPWPEEDWELSSTYRSVIDSQRDGDVFQWGPLTFAHNTPFLYTFWLSKYWRIQEMVATGANWISGTSNHDTLRRGTQVNPKLNVNTRLGRTRMEILDKAYDNPAVHVLTYVAMPGVPMDFLNAMARASWGFIRNQDDRYGVKVVAEEAISLKWQVDEYSYSVPGSFRRLKELGFETREELARFMEFLPALVEVTEYNLEEIARLLNASEPPLAGPEFSVATLKEIARAWMDDMHEYCNIANSLPSLDADQAAFCLELRNFRRARPWLRDNYGPSDRFGYLQPIRGRTVFTSLRHGPGGEQVFAVAHMEGKQTEEIDPLTLPVPGVQGTGWRLALRTPSIGADYMGGPITLKDSMALVYVRGG
;
A
#
# COMPACT_ATOMS: atom_id res chain seq x y z
N MET A 1 -29.14 -28.92 20.88
CA MET A 1 -29.33 -27.59 21.48
C MET A 1 -29.26 -26.61 20.33
N THR A 2 -30.30 -25.80 20.12
CA THR A 2 -30.29 -24.80 19.03
C THR A 2 -29.29 -23.68 19.38
N LEU A 3 -28.90 -22.87 18.39
CA LEU A 3 -28.06 -21.70 18.66
C LEU A 3 -28.74 -20.79 19.68
N HIS A 4 -30.04 -20.52 19.50
CA HIS A 4 -30.86 -19.72 20.41
C HIS A 4 -30.82 -20.24 21.86
N ASP A 5 -30.90 -21.56 22.08
CA ASP A 5 -30.83 -22.13 23.44
C ASP A 5 -29.43 -22.07 24.06
N SER A 6 -28.39 -21.85 23.24
CA SER A 6 -26.99 -21.87 23.67
C SER A 6 -26.39 -20.50 23.95
N ILE A 7 -27.12 -19.43 23.63
CA ILE A 7 -26.70 -18.04 23.82
C ILE A 7 -27.66 -17.32 24.76
N ALA A 8 -27.18 -16.32 25.48
CA ALA A 8 -28.03 -15.51 26.35
C ALA A 8 -27.71 -14.02 26.22
N PHE A 9 -28.77 -13.21 26.06
CA PHE A 9 -28.67 -11.77 26.14
C PHE A 9 -28.35 -11.31 27.56
N VAL A 10 -27.34 -10.47 27.70
CA VAL A 10 -26.92 -9.88 28.98
C VAL A 10 -27.39 -8.43 29.03
N GLU A 11 -28.64 -8.23 29.42
CA GLU A 11 -29.29 -6.91 29.40
C GLU A 11 -28.52 -5.86 30.19
N ASP A 12 -28.06 -6.19 31.40
CA ASP A 12 -27.35 -5.26 32.27
C ASP A 12 -26.04 -4.76 31.62
N ALA A 13 -25.32 -5.64 30.92
CA ALA A 13 -24.10 -5.25 30.22
C ALA A 13 -24.40 -4.38 29.00
N ALA A 14 -25.41 -4.73 28.20
CA ALA A 14 -25.85 -3.88 27.09
C ALA A 14 -26.33 -2.50 27.56
N ARG A 15 -27.00 -2.44 28.71
CA ARG A 15 -27.49 -1.19 29.32
C ARG A 15 -26.33 -0.34 29.84
N ALA A 16 -25.36 -0.97 30.50
CA ALA A 16 -24.14 -0.28 30.92
C ALA A 16 -23.38 0.32 29.73
N GLU A 17 -23.36 -0.36 28.57
CA GLU A 17 -22.75 0.20 27.38
C GLU A 17 -23.49 1.44 26.86
N ALA A 18 -24.82 1.37 26.82
CA ALA A 18 -25.69 2.49 26.43
C ALA A 18 -25.58 3.69 27.39
N ASP A 19 -25.60 3.44 28.71
CA ASP A 19 -25.46 4.47 29.73
C ASP A 19 -24.09 5.16 29.62
N ALA A 20 -23.01 4.40 29.38
CA ALA A 20 -21.69 4.98 29.18
C ALA A 20 -21.59 5.82 27.90
N ALA A 21 -22.29 5.44 26.82
CA ALA A 21 -22.38 6.26 25.61
C ALA A 21 -23.16 7.56 25.86
N HIS A 22 -24.27 7.47 26.61
CA HIS A 22 -25.02 8.64 27.06
C HIS A 22 -24.15 9.61 27.87
N ASP A 23 -23.45 9.09 28.88
CA ASP A 23 -22.56 9.87 29.74
C ASP A 23 -21.43 10.53 28.93
N ALA A 24 -20.84 9.82 27.96
CA ALA A 24 -19.83 10.37 27.07
C ALA A 24 -20.36 11.57 26.26
N LEU A 25 -21.57 11.50 25.72
CA LEU A 25 -22.19 12.61 24.98
C LEU A 25 -22.56 13.79 25.89
N MET A 26 -22.97 13.53 27.14
CA MET A 26 -23.43 14.57 28.07
C MET A 26 -22.29 15.29 28.81
N THR A 27 -21.14 14.63 28.98
CA THR A 27 -20.04 15.15 29.82
C THR A 27 -18.83 15.63 29.03
N ALA A 28 -18.70 15.23 27.76
CA ALA A 28 -17.58 15.66 26.91
C ALA A 28 -17.62 17.17 26.60
N GLU A 29 -16.44 17.77 26.45
CA GLU A 29 -16.30 19.19 26.10
C GLU A 29 -16.83 19.49 24.69
N THR A 30 -16.61 18.55 23.75
CA THR A 30 -17.10 18.64 22.38
C THR A 30 -17.79 17.35 21.97
N SER A 31 -18.68 17.44 20.96
CA SER A 31 -19.30 16.24 20.37
C SER A 31 -18.27 15.26 19.83
N PHE A 32 -17.15 15.75 19.30
CA PHE A 32 -16.07 14.89 18.81
C PHE A 32 -15.36 14.14 19.93
N ASP A 33 -15.14 14.77 21.09
CA ASP A 33 -14.55 14.09 22.25
C ASP A 33 -15.48 12.99 22.78
N GLY A 34 -16.79 13.26 22.82
CA GLY A 34 -17.81 12.28 23.18
C GLY A 34 -17.82 11.08 22.21
N GLU A 35 -17.89 11.35 20.90
CA GLU A 35 -17.86 10.30 19.87
C GLU A 35 -16.54 9.53 19.85
N ARG A 36 -15.40 10.17 20.15
CA ARG A 36 -14.11 9.48 20.30
C ARG A 36 -14.12 8.48 21.46
N ALA A 37 -14.77 8.82 22.57
CA ALA A 37 -14.95 7.88 23.68
C ALA A 37 -15.88 6.71 23.30
N ILE A 38 -16.95 6.99 22.54
CA ILE A 38 -17.90 5.97 22.07
C ILE A 38 -17.30 5.06 21.00
N ALA A 39 -16.48 5.57 20.08
CA ALA A 39 -15.88 4.78 19.00
C ALA A 39 -15.09 3.58 19.54
N ARG A 40 -14.41 3.73 20.68
CA ARG A 40 -13.72 2.64 21.40
C ARG A 40 -14.66 1.51 21.85
N ARG A 41 -15.95 1.83 21.95
CA ARG A 41 -17.05 0.99 22.40
C ARG A 41 -17.90 0.47 21.21
N LEU A 42 -17.50 0.74 19.97
CA LEU A 42 -18.13 0.18 18.76
C LEU A 42 -17.42 -1.09 18.25
N GLY A 43 -18.09 -1.79 17.34
CA GLY A 43 -17.75 -3.12 16.83
C GLY A 43 -17.85 -4.23 17.88
N ALA A 44 -17.46 -5.45 17.51
CA ALA A 44 -17.44 -6.58 18.43
C ALA A 44 -16.18 -6.62 19.33
N ARG A 45 -16.38 -6.94 20.62
CA ARG A 45 -15.32 -7.13 21.61
C ARG A 45 -15.60 -8.34 22.48
N VAL A 46 -14.59 -9.19 22.67
CA VAL A 46 -14.66 -10.32 23.62
C VAL A 46 -14.25 -9.82 25.01
N GLN A 47 -15.07 -10.09 26.03
CA GLN A 47 -14.86 -9.73 27.43
C GLN A 47 -15.18 -10.93 28.33
N GLY A 48 -14.15 -11.71 28.69
CA GLY A 48 -14.34 -12.93 29.46
C GLY A 48 -15.12 -13.98 28.65
N ASP A 49 -16.26 -14.43 29.18
CA ASP A 49 -17.19 -15.37 28.53
C ASP A 49 -18.31 -14.69 27.73
N MET A 50 -18.28 -13.35 27.67
CA MET A 50 -19.27 -12.51 27.00
C MET A 50 -18.65 -11.82 25.77
N ALA A 51 -19.46 -11.60 24.74
CA ALA A 51 -19.14 -10.70 23.64
C ALA A 51 -20.05 -9.47 23.67
N VAL A 52 -19.47 -8.30 23.50
CA VAL A 52 -20.15 -6.99 23.50
C VAL A 52 -20.06 -6.40 22.10
N PHE A 53 -21.17 -5.83 21.64
CA PHE A 53 -21.29 -5.26 20.30
C PHE A 53 -21.82 -3.83 20.40
N GLY A 54 -21.25 -2.91 19.62
CA GLY A 54 -21.72 -1.54 19.49
C GLY A 54 -21.76 -1.09 18.03
N PHE A 55 -22.81 -0.43 17.61
CA PHE A 55 -22.97 0.09 16.25
C PHE A 55 -23.38 1.56 16.28
N TRP A 56 -22.86 2.33 15.33
CA TRP A 56 -23.36 3.68 15.04
C TRP A 56 -24.28 3.60 13.83
N THR A 57 -25.57 3.85 14.07
CA THR A 57 -26.68 3.61 13.14
C THR A 57 -27.64 4.81 13.06
N PRO A 58 -27.16 6.00 12.66
CA PRO A 58 -27.99 7.19 12.52
C PRO A 58 -29.17 6.99 11.55
N GLU A 59 -28.99 6.15 10.53
CA GLU A 59 -30.02 5.83 9.52
C GLU A 59 -31.29 5.20 10.14
N LEU A 60 -31.16 4.50 11.27
CA LEU A 60 -32.31 3.92 11.97
C LEU A 60 -33.15 4.98 12.68
N LEU A 61 -32.53 6.09 13.10
CA LEU A 61 -33.25 7.25 13.63
C LEU A 61 -33.94 8.01 12.50
N ASP A 62 -33.24 8.23 11.37
CA ASP A 62 -33.78 8.90 10.19
C ASP A 62 -35.03 8.18 9.67
N ALA A 63 -34.96 6.84 9.59
CA ALA A 63 -36.06 5.97 9.19
C ALA A 63 -37.10 5.72 10.30
N ARG A 64 -36.85 6.21 11.54
CA ARG A 64 -37.72 6.04 12.72
C ARG A 64 -38.05 4.59 13.05
N VAL A 65 -37.07 3.70 12.91
CA VAL A 65 -37.20 2.27 13.20
C VAL A 65 -37.48 2.08 14.70
N PRO A 66 -38.52 1.32 15.10
CA PRO A 66 -38.77 1.02 16.51
C PRO A 66 -37.66 0.16 17.11
N SER A 67 -37.29 0.38 18.39
CA SER A 67 -36.23 -0.42 19.03
C SER A 67 -36.56 -1.93 19.10
N GLY A 68 -37.84 -2.30 19.11
CA GLY A 68 -38.28 -3.71 19.11
C GLY A 68 -38.13 -4.42 17.76
N ASP A 69 -37.75 -3.68 16.70
CA ASP A 69 -37.51 -4.21 15.35
C ASP A 69 -36.01 -4.19 14.99
N ILE A 70 -35.12 -4.02 15.98
CA ILE A 70 -33.67 -4.02 15.81
C ILE A 70 -33.09 -5.17 16.62
N PHE A 71 -32.23 -5.97 15.99
CA PHE A 71 -31.63 -7.18 16.56
C PHE A 71 -30.17 -7.30 16.15
N LEU A 72 -29.37 -7.97 16.97
CA LEU A 72 -28.11 -8.55 16.50
C LEU A 72 -28.42 -9.92 15.91
N GLU A 73 -28.08 -10.12 14.64
CA GLU A 73 -28.12 -11.43 13.99
C GLU A 73 -26.81 -12.16 14.29
N ILE A 74 -26.92 -13.42 14.73
CA ILE A 74 -25.80 -14.33 14.92
C ILE A 74 -25.96 -15.51 13.97
N LEU A 75 -24.89 -15.83 13.25
CA LEU A 75 -24.81 -16.96 12.32
C LEU A 75 -23.68 -17.90 12.75
N ARG A 76 -24.03 -19.13 13.12
CA ARG A 76 -23.08 -20.17 13.51
C ARG A 76 -23.05 -21.27 12.45
N PRO A 77 -21.89 -21.58 11.83
CA PRO A 77 -21.83 -22.67 10.88
C PRO A 77 -22.13 -24.00 11.57
N VAL A 78 -23.00 -24.82 10.96
CA VAL A 78 -23.39 -26.14 11.48
C VAL A 78 -22.22 -27.13 11.38
N GLU A 79 -21.47 -27.04 10.29
CA GLU A 79 -20.29 -27.85 9.99
C GLU A 79 -19.02 -26.98 10.06
N PRO A 80 -17.84 -27.57 10.30
CA PRO A 80 -16.58 -26.84 10.22
C PRO A 80 -16.38 -26.19 8.84
N LEU A 81 -16.14 -24.88 8.84
CA LEU A 81 -15.87 -24.10 7.64
C LEU A 81 -14.37 -24.12 7.30
N ASP A 82 -14.03 -24.38 6.04
CA ASP A 82 -12.65 -24.37 5.54
C ASP A 82 -12.42 -23.14 4.64
N LEU A 83 -11.74 -22.12 5.18
CA LEU A 83 -11.46 -20.87 4.46
C LEU A 83 -10.51 -21.06 3.26
N THR A 84 -9.90 -22.23 3.10
CA THR A 84 -8.97 -22.47 2.00
C THR A 84 -9.65 -22.89 0.70
N ARG A 85 -10.92 -23.35 0.77
CA ARG A 85 -11.68 -23.82 -0.39
C ARG A 85 -12.16 -22.65 -1.23
N ALA A 86 -12.01 -22.77 -2.55
CA ALA A 86 -12.46 -21.74 -3.49
C ALA A 86 -13.98 -21.52 -3.41
N HIS A 87 -14.78 -22.58 -3.41
CA HIS A 87 -16.24 -22.51 -3.31
C HIS A 87 -16.79 -23.57 -2.37
N GLN A 88 -17.79 -23.21 -1.56
CA GLN A 88 -18.50 -24.14 -0.68
C GLN A 88 -19.91 -23.63 -0.35
N THR A 89 -20.85 -24.55 -0.18
CA THR A 89 -22.20 -24.25 0.34
C THR A 89 -22.29 -24.71 1.78
N MET A 90 -22.71 -23.82 2.68
CA MET A 90 -22.70 -24.05 4.12
C MET A 90 -24.07 -23.76 4.74
N GLN A 91 -24.42 -24.57 5.73
CA GLN A 91 -25.59 -24.34 6.59
C GLN A 91 -25.16 -23.60 7.84
N PHE A 92 -25.92 -22.57 8.21
CA PHE A 92 -25.75 -21.78 9.42
C PHE A 92 -27.01 -21.90 10.28
N GLN A 93 -26.81 -22.01 11.59
CA GLN A 93 -27.86 -21.69 12.56
C GLN A 93 -27.92 -20.18 12.73
N ARG A 94 -29.13 -19.64 12.81
CA ARG A 94 -29.42 -18.22 12.97
C ARG A 94 -30.07 -17.98 14.32
N ALA A 95 -29.69 -16.88 14.96
CA ALA A 95 -30.35 -16.39 16.17
C ALA A 95 -30.40 -14.87 16.18
N TRP A 96 -31.45 -14.34 16.81
CA TRP A 96 -31.71 -12.90 16.91
C TRP A 96 -31.63 -12.49 18.37
N VAL A 97 -30.77 -11.54 18.69
CA VAL A 97 -30.56 -11.06 20.05
C VAL A 97 -31.08 -9.63 20.17
N PRO A 98 -31.83 -9.29 21.24
CA PRO A 98 -32.24 -7.92 21.49
C PRO A 98 -31.07 -6.93 21.57
N VAL A 99 -31.33 -5.67 21.23
CA VAL A 99 -30.38 -4.57 21.39
C VAL A 99 -30.98 -3.46 22.24
N ILE A 100 -30.11 -2.71 22.91
CA ILE A 100 -30.46 -1.48 23.61
C ILE A 100 -29.97 -0.32 22.74
N ARG A 101 -30.91 0.51 22.29
CA ARG A 101 -30.61 1.73 21.54
C ARG A 101 -30.49 2.92 22.48
N GLN A 102 -29.40 3.68 22.32
CA GLN A 102 -29.18 4.99 22.93
C GLN A 102 -28.90 5.99 21.80
N GLU A 103 -29.85 6.88 21.53
CA GLU A 103 -29.78 7.79 20.37
C GLU A 103 -29.42 7.04 19.07
N ALA A 104 -28.34 7.45 18.41
CA ALA A 104 -27.86 6.89 17.14
C ALA A 104 -27.02 5.61 17.33
N HIS A 105 -26.86 5.12 18.56
CA HIS A 105 -26.00 3.99 18.86
C HIS A 105 -26.82 2.79 19.35
N CYS A 106 -26.47 1.60 18.90
CA CYS A 106 -27.09 0.34 19.32
C CYS A 106 -26.05 -0.54 20.01
N PHE A 107 -26.38 -1.05 21.20
CA PHE A 107 -25.51 -1.91 22.00
C PHE A 107 -26.18 -3.22 22.36
N THR A 108 -25.41 -4.30 22.38
CA THR A 108 -25.87 -5.58 22.92
C THR A 108 -24.69 -6.38 23.49
N ALA A 109 -25.01 -7.37 24.32
CA ALA A 109 -24.04 -8.21 24.97
C ALA A 109 -24.59 -9.64 25.08
N VAL A 110 -23.75 -10.63 24.76
CA VAL A 110 -24.17 -12.02 24.57
C VAL A 110 -23.16 -12.98 25.17
N THR A 111 -23.61 -13.95 25.96
CA THR A 111 -22.79 -15.10 26.39
C THR A 111 -23.07 -16.33 25.51
N GLY A 112 -22.13 -17.27 25.47
CA GLY A 112 -22.27 -18.51 24.69
C GLY A 112 -21.90 -18.41 23.21
N LEU A 113 -21.43 -17.24 22.77
CA LEU A 113 -20.83 -17.05 21.44
C LEU A 113 -19.43 -17.66 21.35
N ARG A 114 -19.05 -18.04 20.13
CA ARG A 114 -17.73 -18.57 19.81
C ARG A 114 -16.92 -17.46 19.15
N ALA A 115 -15.87 -17.00 19.82
CA ALA A 115 -14.88 -16.15 19.18
C ALA A 115 -13.90 -16.99 18.36
N GLY A 116 -13.67 -16.58 17.12
CA GLY A 116 -12.66 -17.09 16.22
C GLY A 116 -11.26 -16.78 16.72
N ASN A 117 -10.30 -17.58 16.28
CA ASN A 117 -8.88 -17.40 16.53
C ASN A 117 -8.09 -18.04 15.38
N ARG A 118 -6.77 -18.13 15.54
CA ARG A 118 -5.87 -18.77 14.56
C ARG A 118 -6.34 -20.14 14.05
N GLU A 119 -6.94 -20.96 14.92
CA GLU A 119 -7.26 -22.36 14.62
C GLU A 119 -8.75 -22.59 14.31
N ARG A 120 -9.65 -21.73 14.77
CA ARG A 120 -11.11 -21.96 14.68
C ARG A 120 -11.87 -20.75 14.16
N ILE A 121 -12.95 -21.03 13.43
CA ILE A 121 -13.92 -20.03 12.99
C ILE A 121 -14.82 -19.61 14.16
N GLY A 122 -15.06 -18.31 14.27
CA GLY A 122 -16.01 -17.69 15.18
C GLY A 122 -17.43 -17.67 14.62
N ASP A 123 -18.38 -17.27 15.47
CA ASP A 123 -19.72 -16.94 15.01
C ASP A 123 -19.67 -15.64 14.18
N PHE A 124 -20.47 -15.60 13.12
CA PHE A 124 -20.63 -14.42 12.29
C PHE A 124 -21.75 -13.53 12.83
N TYR A 125 -21.64 -12.22 12.64
CA TYR A 125 -22.62 -11.26 13.14
C TYR A 125 -22.84 -10.07 12.21
N ALA A 126 -24.03 -9.51 12.31
CA ALA A 126 -24.40 -8.21 11.77
C ALA A 126 -25.51 -7.61 12.65
N LEU A 127 -25.62 -6.28 12.69
CA LEU A 127 -26.85 -5.67 13.19
C LEU A 127 -27.90 -5.82 12.08
N ALA A 128 -29.12 -6.11 12.47
CA ALA A 128 -30.22 -6.29 11.56
C ALA A 128 -31.46 -5.59 12.06
N TRP A 129 -32.30 -5.15 11.13
CA TRP A 129 -33.53 -4.48 11.46
C TRP A 129 -34.60 -4.76 10.43
N ARG A 130 -35.84 -4.58 10.85
CA ARG A 130 -37.01 -4.84 10.03
C ARG A 130 -37.71 -3.53 9.67
N ASP A 131 -37.95 -3.32 8.38
CA ASP A 131 -38.65 -2.14 7.90
C ASP A 131 -40.18 -2.25 8.07
N ALA A 132 -40.89 -1.18 7.72
CA ALA A 132 -42.36 -1.13 7.81
C ALA A 132 -43.07 -2.12 6.86
N GLU A 133 -42.35 -2.67 5.87
CA GLU A 133 -42.84 -3.69 4.94
C GLU A 133 -42.43 -5.12 5.35
N ASP A 134 -41.95 -5.31 6.58
CA ASP A 134 -41.50 -6.60 7.12
C ASP A 134 -40.24 -7.16 6.43
N ARG A 135 -39.49 -6.32 5.70
CA ARG A 135 -38.22 -6.73 5.06
C ARG A 135 -37.05 -6.55 6.03
N TRP A 136 -36.16 -7.53 6.01
CA TRP A 136 -34.95 -7.53 6.82
C TRP A 136 -33.80 -6.85 6.10
N HIS A 137 -33.09 -6.00 6.82
CA HIS A 137 -31.92 -5.27 6.35
C HIS A 137 -30.76 -5.50 7.33
N ARG A 138 -29.52 -5.47 6.83
CA ARG A 138 -28.31 -5.54 7.65
C ARG A 138 -27.57 -4.22 7.69
N VAL A 139 -26.95 -3.95 8.84
CA VAL A 139 -25.89 -2.96 9.03
C VAL A 139 -24.63 -3.74 9.40
N LEU A 140 -23.61 -3.64 8.55
CA LEU A 140 -22.33 -4.33 8.73
C LEU A 140 -21.46 -3.59 9.76
N ASP A 141 -20.48 -4.30 10.34
CA ASP A 141 -19.55 -3.70 11.30
C ASP A 141 -18.33 -3.10 10.58
N PRO A 142 -18.22 -1.77 10.45
CA PRO A 142 -17.06 -1.15 9.82
C PRO A 142 -15.76 -1.35 10.59
N LEU A 143 -15.85 -1.69 11.89
CA LEU A 143 -14.71 -1.87 12.79
C LEU A 143 -14.38 -3.36 13.03
N ALA A 144 -14.87 -4.25 12.16
CA ALA A 144 -14.65 -5.68 12.22
C ALA A 144 -13.16 -6.04 12.30
N MET A 145 -12.85 -7.09 13.06
CA MET A 145 -11.48 -7.59 13.26
C MET A 145 -11.18 -8.84 12.44
N SER A 146 -12.19 -9.44 11.80
CA SER A 146 -12.03 -10.52 10.83
C SER A 146 -13.16 -10.47 9.79
N LEU A 147 -12.79 -10.49 8.51
CA LEU A 147 -13.70 -10.46 7.35
C LEU A 147 -13.31 -11.55 6.34
N PRO A 148 -13.51 -12.85 6.64
CA PRO A 148 -13.05 -13.94 5.79
C PRO A 148 -13.61 -13.91 4.36
N PHE A 149 -14.78 -13.29 4.17
CA PHE A 149 -15.49 -13.16 2.89
C PHE A 149 -15.62 -11.71 2.42
N GLY A 150 -14.75 -10.81 2.91
CA GLY A 150 -14.69 -9.41 2.47
C GLY A 150 -15.69 -8.48 3.16
N ALA A 151 -15.61 -7.18 2.83
CA ALA A 151 -16.32 -6.11 3.52
C ALA A 151 -17.84 -6.05 3.30
N MET A 152 -18.37 -6.87 2.38
CA MET A 152 -19.81 -6.98 2.08
C MET A 152 -20.48 -8.15 2.82
N ALA A 153 -19.72 -8.95 3.57
CA ALA A 153 -20.21 -10.09 4.32
C ALA A 153 -20.38 -9.76 5.81
N PRO A 154 -21.21 -10.52 6.56
CA PRO A 154 -21.22 -10.48 8.02
C PRO A 154 -19.81 -10.68 8.60
N ALA A 155 -19.49 -9.96 9.68
CA ALA A 155 -18.18 -10.04 10.32
C ALA A 155 -18.04 -11.28 11.18
N GLU A 156 -16.84 -11.84 11.30
CA GLU A 156 -16.54 -12.91 12.26
C GLU A 156 -16.18 -12.30 13.62
N LEU A 157 -16.82 -12.76 14.70
CA LEU A 157 -16.40 -12.43 16.07
C LEU A 157 -14.99 -13.02 16.31
N TYR A 158 -14.00 -12.18 16.57
CA TYR A 158 -12.59 -12.61 16.69
C TYR A 158 -11.97 -12.27 18.04
N ASP A 159 -11.20 -13.20 18.61
CA ASP A 159 -10.49 -13.01 19.88
C ASP A 159 -9.17 -12.25 19.68
N VAL A 160 -9.28 -10.93 19.54
CA VAL A 160 -8.13 -10.02 19.38
C VAL A 160 -7.20 -10.09 20.59
N ALA A 161 -7.74 -10.25 21.80
CA ALA A 161 -6.93 -10.33 23.01
C ALA A 161 -6.04 -11.58 23.00
N ALA A 162 -6.57 -12.73 22.57
CA ALA A 162 -5.78 -13.95 22.38
C ALA A 162 -4.74 -13.80 21.26
N MET A 163 -5.09 -13.18 20.13
CA MET A 163 -4.14 -12.88 19.03
C MET A 163 -2.97 -12.02 19.54
N GLN A 164 -3.27 -10.92 20.22
CA GLN A 164 -2.28 -10.05 20.87
C GLN A 164 -1.49 -10.78 21.97
N ALA A 165 -2.11 -11.74 22.64
CA ALA A 165 -1.46 -12.51 23.69
C ALA A 165 -0.55 -13.63 23.16
N ALA A 166 -0.79 -14.12 21.95
CA ALA A 166 0.02 -15.16 21.33
C ALA A 166 1.32 -14.62 20.73
N ARG A 167 1.43 -13.30 20.55
CA ARG A 167 2.50 -12.72 19.75
C ARG A 167 3.91 -12.95 20.27
N GLY A 168 4.83 -13.32 19.38
CA GLY A 168 6.23 -13.65 19.64
C GLY A 168 7.18 -12.45 19.77
N ASP A 169 6.74 -11.23 19.50
CA ASP A 169 7.55 -10.00 19.52
C ASP A 169 7.32 -9.12 20.76
N ARG A 170 6.68 -9.63 21.80
CA ARG A 170 6.40 -8.88 23.04
C ARG A 170 7.64 -8.21 23.64
N ALA A 171 8.80 -8.88 23.58
CA ALA A 171 10.05 -8.34 24.10
C ALA A 171 10.52 -7.08 23.36
N TYR A 172 10.22 -6.97 22.06
CA TYR A 172 10.51 -5.79 21.25
C TYR A 172 9.75 -4.57 21.81
N PHE A 173 8.43 -4.68 21.96
CA PHE A 173 7.60 -3.59 22.48
C PHE A 173 7.93 -3.27 23.94
N GLN A 174 8.10 -4.29 24.79
CA GLN A 174 8.44 -4.07 26.20
C GLN A 174 9.74 -3.28 26.38
N ALA A 175 10.71 -3.40 25.47
CA ALA A 175 11.94 -2.62 25.49
C ALA A 175 11.73 -1.12 25.20
N LEU A 176 10.60 -0.73 24.61
CA LEU A 176 10.23 0.66 24.31
C LEU A 176 9.50 1.35 25.48
N LYS A 177 9.07 0.58 26.49
CA LYS A 177 8.25 1.06 27.59
C LYS A 177 8.97 2.16 28.39
N GLY A 178 8.28 3.28 28.57
CA GLY A 178 8.77 4.45 29.31
C GLY A 178 7.69 5.11 30.15
N ALA A 179 8.02 6.26 30.76
CA ALA A 179 7.07 7.07 31.53
C ALA A 179 6.04 7.81 30.66
N ALA A 180 6.36 8.00 29.38
CA ALA A 180 5.46 8.49 28.35
C ALA A 180 5.48 7.48 27.18
N PRO A 181 4.44 7.46 26.33
CA PRO A 181 4.43 6.60 25.14
C PRO A 181 5.68 6.80 24.29
N HIS A 182 6.28 5.71 23.82
CA HIS A 182 7.42 5.77 22.91
C HIS A 182 7.02 6.46 21.60
N LYS A 183 7.82 7.40 21.08
CA LYS A 183 7.60 7.97 19.74
C LYS A 183 8.65 7.39 18.79
N PHE A 184 8.19 6.63 17.80
CA PHE A 184 9.07 6.13 16.75
C PHE A 184 9.54 7.26 15.86
N GLY A 185 10.85 7.27 15.58
CA GLY A 185 11.47 8.14 14.58
C GLY A 185 11.69 7.42 13.24
N PRO A 186 12.15 8.16 12.22
CA PRO A 186 12.35 7.64 10.88
C PRO A 186 13.45 6.54 10.83
N PRO A 187 13.26 5.48 10.02
CA PRO A 187 14.32 4.52 9.69
C PRO A 187 15.37 5.17 8.78
N VAL A 188 16.48 4.46 8.56
CA VAL A 188 17.51 4.91 7.61
C VAL A 188 17.07 4.74 6.15
N ASN A 189 16.26 3.72 5.85
CA ASN A 189 15.79 3.38 4.51
C ASN A 189 14.58 2.42 4.58
N ILE A 190 13.80 2.37 3.50
CA ILE A 190 12.54 1.61 3.41
C ILE A 190 12.54 0.72 2.17
N LEU A 191 12.07 -0.52 2.32
CA LEU A 191 11.65 -1.36 1.20
C LEU A 191 10.13 -1.36 1.10
N GLN A 192 9.60 -0.82 0.03
CA GLN A 192 8.19 -0.89 -0.32
C GLN A 192 7.87 -2.23 -0.99
N ILE A 193 6.82 -2.91 -0.53
CA ILE A 193 6.48 -4.28 -0.92
C ILE A 193 5.01 -4.35 -1.30
N HIS A 194 4.71 -4.81 -2.52
CA HIS A 194 3.37 -5.27 -2.86
C HIS A 194 3.18 -6.72 -2.45
N VAL A 195 2.32 -7.00 -1.47
CA VAL A 195 2.28 -8.32 -0.79
C VAL A 195 2.04 -9.46 -1.79
N SER A 196 1.11 -9.26 -2.73
CA SER A 196 0.68 -10.32 -3.65
C SER A 196 1.69 -10.65 -4.76
N THR A 197 2.63 -9.74 -5.06
CA THR A 197 3.68 -9.95 -6.06
C THR A 197 5.05 -10.23 -5.45
N ALA A 198 5.21 -10.06 -4.13
CA ALA A 198 6.51 -10.15 -3.45
C ALA A 198 7.09 -11.56 -3.33
N THR A 199 6.25 -12.60 -3.43
CA THR A 199 6.67 -13.99 -3.33
C THR A 199 5.79 -14.86 -4.23
N ALA A 200 6.27 -16.05 -4.60
CA ALA A 200 5.50 -16.99 -5.42
C ALA A 200 4.12 -17.34 -4.83
N GLY A 201 3.97 -17.32 -3.49
CA GLY A 201 2.69 -17.58 -2.83
C GLY A 201 1.74 -16.38 -2.75
N GLY A 202 2.24 -15.14 -2.89
CA GLY A 202 1.40 -13.93 -2.91
C GLY A 202 0.61 -13.61 -1.63
N THR A 203 1.01 -14.16 -0.49
CA THR A 203 0.31 -13.99 0.81
C THR A 203 1.24 -13.46 1.89
N LEU A 204 0.66 -12.96 2.98
CA LEU A 204 1.40 -12.60 4.20
C LEU A 204 2.14 -13.81 4.77
N ALA A 205 1.51 -14.98 4.89
CA ALA A 205 2.19 -16.20 5.32
C ALA A 205 3.40 -16.57 4.44
N SER A 206 3.29 -16.42 3.11
CA SER A 206 4.40 -16.67 2.19
C SER A 206 5.55 -15.67 2.39
N LEU A 207 5.24 -14.38 2.59
CA LEU A 207 6.23 -13.35 2.90
C LEU A 207 6.89 -13.58 4.27
N THR A 208 6.13 -13.97 5.28
CA THR A 208 6.63 -14.35 6.61
C THR A 208 7.64 -15.49 6.51
N ARG A 209 7.30 -16.58 5.81
CA ARG A 209 8.25 -17.70 5.59
C ARG A 209 9.50 -17.27 4.85
N HIS A 210 9.38 -16.34 3.90
CA HIS A 210 10.54 -15.78 3.20
C HIS A 210 11.48 -15.05 4.19
N TYR A 211 10.94 -14.16 5.03
CA TYR A 211 11.75 -13.46 6.04
C TYR A 211 12.30 -14.39 7.14
N GLN A 212 11.57 -15.45 7.52
CA GLN A 212 12.09 -16.47 8.45
C GLN A 212 13.31 -17.19 7.88
N ARG A 213 13.25 -17.59 6.59
CA ARG A 213 14.40 -18.19 5.89
C ARG A 213 15.58 -17.22 5.83
N LEU A 214 15.34 -15.94 5.53
CA LEU A 214 16.37 -14.91 5.52
C LEU A 214 16.99 -14.71 6.91
N ALA A 215 16.16 -14.65 7.95
CA ALA A 215 16.61 -14.53 9.33
C ALA A 215 17.49 -15.73 9.72
N GLU A 216 17.08 -16.96 9.43
CA GLU A 216 17.89 -18.15 9.70
C GLU A 216 19.25 -18.11 8.98
N ARG A 217 19.26 -17.68 7.71
CA ARG A 217 20.48 -17.53 6.91
C ARG A 217 21.43 -16.51 7.51
N VAL A 218 20.92 -15.32 7.88
CA VAL A 218 21.70 -14.26 8.52
C VAL A 218 22.21 -14.67 9.90
N ALA A 219 21.36 -15.30 10.72
CA ALA A 219 21.73 -15.74 12.07
C ALA A 219 22.84 -16.80 12.09
N ARG A 220 22.92 -17.61 11.03
CA ARG A 220 23.94 -18.65 10.85
C ARG A 220 25.15 -18.21 10.01
N ASP A 221 25.21 -16.95 9.61
CA ASP A 221 26.27 -16.40 8.74
C ASP A 221 26.46 -17.22 7.45
N LEU A 222 25.36 -17.65 6.85
CA LEU A 222 25.37 -18.42 5.60
C LEU A 222 25.51 -17.48 4.39
N PRO A 223 26.14 -17.93 3.28
CA PRO A 223 26.26 -17.13 2.07
C PRO A 223 24.91 -16.63 1.56
N LEU A 224 24.83 -15.36 1.18
CA LEU A 224 23.61 -14.73 0.66
C LEU A 224 23.48 -14.96 -0.85
N GLU A 225 22.30 -15.40 -1.28
CA GLU A 225 21.96 -15.43 -2.71
C GLU A 225 21.58 -14.02 -3.20
N PRO A 226 21.71 -13.71 -4.50
CA PRO A 226 21.31 -12.39 -5.03
C PRO A 226 19.89 -11.99 -4.66
N ALA A 227 18.95 -12.95 -4.68
CA ALA A 227 17.56 -12.71 -4.29
C ALA A 227 17.42 -12.34 -2.80
N ASP A 228 18.23 -12.91 -1.91
CA ASP A 228 18.21 -12.57 -0.48
C ASP A 228 18.58 -11.10 -0.28
N GLN A 229 19.52 -10.60 -1.07
CA GLN A 229 20.04 -9.24 -0.96
C GLN A 229 18.99 -8.19 -1.28
N LEU A 230 17.96 -8.50 -2.08
CA LEU A 230 16.83 -7.60 -2.35
C LEU A 230 16.03 -7.23 -1.09
N PHE A 231 16.02 -8.09 -0.07
CA PHE A 231 15.26 -7.88 1.18
C PHE A 231 16.14 -7.42 2.35
N LEU A 232 17.47 -7.49 2.19
CA LEU A 232 18.45 -7.20 3.22
C LEU A 232 18.99 -5.76 3.14
N GLY A 233 19.49 -5.26 4.26
CA GLY A 233 20.04 -3.89 4.37
C GLY A 233 18.98 -2.80 4.56
N TYR A 234 17.69 -3.14 4.53
CA TYR A 234 16.60 -2.24 4.89
C TYR A 234 16.31 -2.24 6.40
N GLU A 235 16.05 -1.06 6.95
CA GLU A 235 15.64 -0.88 8.36
C GLU A 235 14.12 -0.90 8.55
N ALA A 236 13.35 -0.65 7.49
CA ALA A 236 11.90 -0.76 7.50
C ALA A 236 11.37 -1.41 6.23
N VAL A 237 10.19 -2.01 6.32
CA VAL A 237 9.38 -2.45 5.19
C VAL A 237 8.05 -1.71 5.21
N GLN A 238 7.58 -1.26 4.05
CA GLN A 238 6.26 -0.68 3.87
C GLN A 238 5.40 -1.61 3.01
N LEU A 239 4.25 -2.04 3.52
CA LEU A 239 3.36 -2.95 2.81
C LEU A 239 2.28 -2.17 2.04
N LEU A 240 1.94 -2.65 0.84
CA LEU A 240 0.71 -2.29 0.14
C LEU A 240 0.14 -3.47 -0.68
N PRO A 241 -1.18 -3.55 -0.87
CA PRO A 241 -2.16 -3.16 0.13
C PRO A 241 -2.10 -4.04 1.37
N VAL A 242 -2.80 -3.62 2.43
CA VAL A 242 -3.14 -4.49 3.56
C VAL A 242 -4.65 -4.45 3.85
N GLU A 243 -5.37 -3.47 3.30
CA GLU A 243 -6.76 -3.18 3.60
C GLU A 243 -7.74 -3.93 2.68
N PRO A 244 -8.92 -4.32 3.18
CA PRO A 244 -9.99 -4.85 2.35
C PRO A 244 -10.38 -3.87 1.25
N THR A 245 -10.45 -4.37 0.02
CA THR A 245 -10.78 -3.61 -1.19
C THR A 245 -12.20 -3.88 -1.64
N THR A 246 -12.60 -3.24 -2.73
CA THR A 246 -13.81 -3.56 -3.50
C THR A 246 -13.91 -5.04 -3.88
N VAL A 247 -15.15 -5.48 -4.10
CA VAL A 247 -15.48 -6.79 -4.67
C VAL A 247 -15.83 -6.65 -6.16
N TYR A 248 -16.14 -7.76 -6.85
CA TYR A 248 -16.55 -7.70 -8.26
C TYR A 248 -17.77 -6.79 -8.47
N GLU A 249 -17.70 -5.85 -9.44
CA GLU A 249 -18.79 -4.91 -9.72
C GLU A 249 -20.06 -5.62 -10.24
N ALA A 250 -19.90 -6.61 -11.12
CA ALA A 250 -21.00 -7.40 -11.70
C ALA A 250 -20.73 -8.91 -11.65
N GLY A 251 -19.99 -9.37 -10.63
CA GLY A 251 -19.60 -10.77 -10.43
C GLY A 251 -20.31 -11.43 -9.24
N PRO A 252 -19.95 -12.70 -8.93
CA PRO A 252 -20.48 -13.38 -7.76
C PRO A 252 -20.09 -12.65 -6.47
N GLU A 253 -21.00 -12.60 -5.50
CA GLU A 253 -20.67 -12.17 -4.16
C GLU A 253 -19.85 -13.25 -3.44
N PHE A 254 -19.00 -12.84 -2.49
CA PHE A 254 -18.24 -13.79 -1.66
C PHE A 254 -19.10 -14.47 -0.59
N TRP A 255 -20.24 -13.86 -0.28
CA TRP A 255 -21.26 -14.36 0.64
C TRP A 255 -22.63 -14.21 -0.01
N GLU A 256 -23.23 -15.31 -0.45
CA GLU A 256 -24.54 -15.29 -1.10
C GLU A 256 -25.54 -16.16 -0.35
N GLU A 257 -26.62 -15.55 0.11
CA GLU A 257 -27.72 -16.25 0.78
C GLU A 257 -28.64 -16.89 -0.25
N THR A 258 -28.80 -18.21 -0.16
CA THR A 258 -29.58 -18.98 -1.15
C THR A 258 -30.96 -19.35 -0.62
N GLU A 259 -31.04 -19.80 0.63
CA GLU A 259 -32.28 -20.20 1.29
C GLU A 259 -32.16 -19.93 2.79
N GLY A 260 -33.23 -19.57 3.48
CA GLY A 260 -33.18 -19.41 4.95
C GLY A 260 -34.51 -19.01 5.56
N ASP A 261 -34.59 -19.15 6.88
CA ASP A 261 -35.72 -18.77 7.72
C ASP A 261 -35.23 -18.05 8.99
N SER A 262 -36.04 -18.02 10.05
CA SER A 262 -35.68 -17.35 11.31
C SER A 262 -34.53 -18.05 12.07
N ASP A 263 -34.35 -19.35 11.84
CA ASP A 263 -33.52 -20.23 12.68
C ASP A 263 -32.32 -20.81 11.90
N SER A 264 -32.35 -20.72 10.57
CA SER A 264 -31.32 -21.29 9.70
C SER A 264 -31.11 -20.51 8.40
N LEU A 265 -29.93 -20.67 7.81
CA LEU A 265 -29.53 -20.05 6.55
C LEU A 265 -28.58 -20.97 5.78
N THR A 266 -28.81 -21.10 4.48
CA THR A 266 -27.90 -21.71 3.51
C THR A 266 -27.15 -20.62 2.75
N VAL A 267 -25.82 -20.69 2.78
CA VAL A 267 -24.95 -19.68 2.15
C VAL A 267 -24.03 -20.35 1.15
N SER A 268 -23.95 -19.78 -0.06
CA SER A 268 -22.90 -20.04 -1.04
C SER A 268 -21.72 -19.11 -0.74
N LEU A 269 -20.56 -19.68 -0.46
CA LEU A 269 -19.36 -18.97 -0.04
C LEU A 269 -18.28 -19.12 -1.11
N LEU A 270 -17.75 -17.99 -1.57
CA LEU A 270 -16.63 -17.92 -2.50
C LEU A 270 -15.44 -17.28 -1.77
N ARG A 271 -14.27 -17.92 -1.83
CA ARG A 271 -13.03 -17.36 -1.28
C ARG A 271 -12.69 -16.07 -2.05
N PRO A 272 -12.44 -14.95 -1.35
CA PRO A 272 -12.00 -13.72 -1.99
C PRO A 272 -10.75 -13.95 -2.84
N ASP A 273 -10.82 -13.56 -4.11
CA ASP A 273 -9.77 -13.77 -5.12
C ASP A 273 -9.55 -12.53 -6.01
N THR A 274 -10.00 -11.35 -5.56
CA THR A 274 -9.83 -10.13 -6.33
C THR A 274 -8.37 -9.67 -6.34
N THR A 275 -7.84 -9.30 -7.51
CA THR A 275 -6.53 -8.65 -7.62
C THR A 275 -6.72 -7.15 -7.63
N ASN A 276 -6.07 -6.44 -6.71
CA ASN A 276 -6.12 -4.98 -6.65
C ASN A 276 -4.74 -4.40 -6.37
N TRP A 277 -4.55 -3.17 -6.81
CA TRP A 277 -3.39 -2.38 -6.48
C TRP A 277 -3.35 -1.95 -5.01
N GLY A 278 -4.53 -1.69 -4.44
CA GLY A 278 -4.75 -1.45 -3.01
C GLY A 278 -5.62 -0.26 -2.66
N TYR A 279 -5.93 0.58 -3.65
CA TYR A 279 -6.49 1.92 -3.42
C TYR A 279 -8.00 2.01 -3.59
N ASP A 280 -8.63 1.01 -4.22
CA ASP A 280 -10.09 0.93 -4.30
C ASP A 280 -10.66 0.38 -2.99
N VAL A 281 -10.66 1.20 -1.96
CA VAL A 281 -11.14 0.83 -0.61
C VAL A 281 -12.58 1.25 -0.41
N VAL A 282 -13.34 0.46 0.34
CA VAL A 282 -14.75 0.77 0.70
C VAL A 282 -14.88 1.36 2.10
N ILE A 283 -13.76 1.63 2.79
CA ILE A 283 -13.61 2.08 4.18
C ILE A 283 -14.09 1.07 5.23
N SER A 284 -15.22 0.40 5.01
CA SER A 284 -15.69 -0.66 5.90
C SER A 284 -14.64 -1.76 6.04
N GLY A 285 -14.30 -2.11 7.29
CA GLY A 285 -13.40 -3.21 7.59
C GLY A 285 -11.91 -2.88 7.52
N MET A 286 -11.49 -1.61 7.32
CA MET A 286 -10.05 -1.30 7.26
C MET A 286 -9.32 -1.49 8.60
N SER A 287 -10.02 -1.79 9.70
CA SER A 287 -9.42 -2.27 10.95
C SER A 287 -8.79 -3.66 10.83
N THR A 288 -9.25 -4.51 9.89
CA THR A 288 -8.74 -5.87 9.67
C THR A 288 -8.04 -6.03 8.32
N VAL A 289 -7.43 -7.19 8.10
CA VAL A 289 -6.57 -7.51 6.95
C VAL A 289 -7.41 -7.95 5.76
N ASN A 290 -7.02 -7.54 4.56
CA ASN A 290 -7.63 -8.02 3.31
C ASN A 290 -7.56 -9.56 3.24
N PRO A 291 -8.70 -10.26 3.14
CA PRO A 291 -8.73 -11.73 3.13
C PRO A 291 -8.00 -12.35 1.93
N VAL A 292 -7.86 -11.63 0.81
CA VAL A 292 -7.10 -12.11 -0.37
C VAL A 292 -5.62 -12.33 -0.03
N LEU A 293 -5.08 -11.56 0.92
CA LEU A 293 -3.67 -11.64 1.32
C LEU A 293 -3.38 -12.76 2.33
N LEU A 294 -4.42 -13.45 2.80
CA LEU A 294 -4.33 -14.45 3.86
C LEU A 294 -4.34 -15.86 3.25
N GLU A 295 -3.29 -16.62 3.51
CA GLU A 295 -3.18 -18.01 3.04
C GLU A 295 -4.20 -18.92 3.72
N THR A 296 -4.36 -18.75 5.03
CA THR A 296 -5.25 -19.49 5.93
C THR A 296 -6.60 -18.80 6.14
N GLY A 297 -6.73 -17.55 5.69
CA GLY A 297 -7.89 -16.69 5.96
C GLY A 297 -7.90 -16.07 7.37
N ARG A 298 -6.76 -16.09 8.09
CA ARG A 298 -6.67 -15.58 9.48
C ARG A 298 -5.89 -14.27 9.58
N PRO A 299 -6.43 -13.23 10.26
CA PRO A 299 -5.75 -11.95 10.41
C PRO A 299 -4.43 -12.05 11.20
N ASP A 300 -4.24 -13.12 11.97
CA ASP A 300 -2.99 -13.48 12.64
C ASP A 300 -1.75 -13.43 11.73
N GLU A 301 -1.89 -13.69 10.42
CA GLU A 301 -0.75 -13.70 9.50
C GLU A 301 -0.03 -12.35 9.40
N LEU A 302 -0.72 -11.22 9.66
CA LEU A 302 -0.07 -9.91 9.73
C LEU A 302 0.75 -9.75 11.01
N VAL A 303 0.27 -10.31 12.14
CA VAL A 303 1.04 -10.35 13.39
C VAL A 303 2.27 -11.24 13.20
N ASP A 304 2.13 -12.40 12.55
CA ASP A 304 3.27 -13.29 12.26
C ASP A 304 4.36 -12.60 11.43
N LEU A 305 3.97 -11.77 10.46
CA LEU A 305 4.92 -10.99 9.68
C LEU A 305 5.63 -9.94 10.55
N ALA A 306 4.87 -9.17 11.35
CA ALA A 306 5.42 -8.19 12.28
C ALA A 306 6.43 -8.86 13.23
N GLU A 307 6.09 -10.04 13.76
CA GLU A 307 6.97 -10.78 14.66
C GLU A 307 8.32 -11.13 14.06
N VAL A 308 8.33 -11.62 12.82
CA VAL A 308 9.55 -12.01 12.14
C VAL A 308 10.42 -10.79 11.81
N LEU A 309 9.80 -9.64 11.51
CA LEU A 309 10.50 -8.38 11.28
C LEU A 309 11.10 -7.81 12.57
N HIS A 310 10.34 -7.77 13.66
CA HIS A 310 10.80 -7.25 14.94
C HIS A 310 11.87 -8.12 15.59
N ASN A 311 11.80 -9.44 15.39
CA ASN A 311 12.81 -10.39 15.87
C ASN A 311 13.93 -10.65 14.86
N PHE A 312 14.02 -9.88 13.77
CA PHE A 312 15.03 -10.11 12.73
C PHE A 312 16.45 -9.99 13.31
N PRO A 313 17.37 -10.94 13.00
CA PRO A 313 18.68 -10.99 13.63
C PRO A 313 19.55 -9.77 13.30
N GLY A 314 20.37 -9.36 14.27
CA GLY A 314 21.28 -8.22 14.20
C GLY A 314 20.59 -6.89 14.48
N LYS A 315 19.48 -6.58 13.81
CA LYS A 315 18.66 -5.40 14.10
C LYS A 315 17.19 -5.66 13.71
N PRO A 316 16.22 -5.31 14.58
CA PRO A 316 14.80 -5.30 14.21
C PRO A 316 14.54 -4.48 12.95
N LYS A 317 13.58 -4.93 12.15
CA LYS A 317 13.04 -4.20 11.01
C LYS A 317 11.70 -3.60 11.39
N GLN A 318 11.50 -2.33 11.08
CA GLN A 318 10.23 -1.66 11.32
C GLN A 318 9.18 -2.08 10.29
N LEU A 319 7.93 -2.18 10.72
CA LEU A 319 6.76 -2.38 9.85
C LEU A 319 6.01 -1.05 9.66
N ILE A 320 5.84 -0.64 8.40
CA ILE A 320 5.05 0.52 8.01
C ILE A 320 3.79 0.04 7.29
N LEU A 321 2.63 0.46 7.78
CA LEU A 321 1.35 0.19 7.12
C LEU A 321 0.86 1.42 6.37
N ASP A 322 0.16 1.16 5.28
CA ASP A 322 -0.58 2.18 4.57
C ASP A 322 -1.94 2.44 5.20
N VAL A 323 -2.48 3.64 5.00
CA VAL A 323 -3.83 4.05 5.38
C VAL A 323 -4.43 4.90 4.27
N VAL A 324 -5.44 4.35 3.60
CA VAL A 324 -6.14 4.98 2.47
C VAL A 324 -7.50 5.53 2.92
N PHE A 325 -7.53 6.71 3.54
CA PHE A 325 -8.79 7.34 4.01
C PHE A 325 -9.19 8.60 3.24
N GLY A 326 -8.53 8.93 2.12
CA GLY A 326 -8.83 10.12 1.32
C GLY A 326 -10.14 10.04 0.53
N HIS A 327 -10.65 8.82 0.29
CA HIS A 327 -11.89 8.55 -0.44
C HIS A 327 -12.43 7.16 -0.08
N ALA A 328 -13.63 6.86 -0.57
CA ALA A 328 -14.16 5.50 -0.65
C ALA A 328 -14.65 5.22 -2.07
N ASP A 329 -14.45 4.00 -2.57
CA ASP A 329 -15.13 3.57 -3.80
C ASP A 329 -16.65 3.59 -3.63
N ASN A 330 -17.40 3.69 -4.74
CA ASN A 330 -18.86 3.70 -4.73
C ASN A 330 -19.48 2.45 -4.10
N GLN A 331 -18.80 1.31 -4.11
CA GLN A 331 -19.25 0.12 -3.41
C GLN A 331 -19.34 0.35 -1.89
N GLY A 332 -18.64 1.34 -1.32
CA GLY A 332 -18.81 1.76 0.08
C GLY A 332 -20.25 2.11 0.45
N LEU A 333 -21.07 2.58 -0.51
CA LEU A 333 -22.50 2.84 -0.30
C LEU A 333 -23.32 1.57 0.01
N ARG A 334 -22.77 0.38 -0.26
CA ARG A 334 -23.38 -0.91 0.10
C ARG A 334 -22.98 -1.38 1.49
N ALA A 335 -21.88 -0.86 2.04
CA ALA A 335 -21.28 -1.33 3.30
C ALA A 335 -21.43 -0.34 4.46
N LEU A 336 -21.60 0.94 4.17
CA LEU A 336 -21.69 2.03 5.16
C LEU A 336 -22.97 2.82 4.96
N ASN A 337 -23.50 3.38 6.05
CA ASN A 337 -24.63 4.29 5.98
C ASN A 337 -24.25 5.64 5.32
N GLY A 338 -25.26 6.36 4.83
CA GLY A 338 -25.07 7.60 4.06
C GLY A 338 -24.33 8.72 4.81
N HIS A 339 -24.29 8.71 6.15
CA HIS A 339 -23.64 9.75 6.94
C HIS A 339 -22.10 9.66 6.91
N PHE A 340 -21.53 8.56 6.42
CA PHE A 340 -20.09 8.46 6.18
C PHE A 340 -19.61 9.33 5.01
N PHE A 341 -20.51 9.81 4.15
CA PHE A 341 -20.16 10.39 2.86
C PHE A 341 -20.58 11.85 2.73
N ALA A 342 -19.66 12.69 2.24
CA ALA A 342 -19.90 14.08 1.89
C ALA A 342 -20.33 14.28 0.42
N GLY A 343 -20.52 13.19 -0.33
CA GLY A 343 -20.94 13.17 -1.73
C GLY A 343 -19.88 12.63 -2.69
N PRO A 344 -20.18 12.54 -3.99
CA PRO A 344 -19.32 11.87 -4.97
C PRO A 344 -18.03 12.65 -5.29
N ASN A 345 -16.98 11.93 -5.68
CA ASN A 345 -15.72 12.47 -6.21
C ASN A 345 -15.19 11.62 -7.39
N MET A 346 -13.97 11.91 -7.86
CA MET A 346 -13.39 11.20 -9.01
C MET A 346 -13.00 9.73 -8.75
N TYR A 347 -12.88 9.34 -7.48
CA TYR A 347 -12.52 8.00 -7.03
C TYR A 347 -13.71 7.24 -6.39
N GLY A 348 -14.91 7.81 -6.40
CA GLY A 348 -16.09 7.27 -5.71
C GLY A 348 -16.78 8.33 -4.87
N GLN A 349 -16.56 8.31 -3.55
CA GLN A 349 -17.18 9.16 -2.54
C GLN A 349 -16.11 9.90 -1.71
N ASN A 350 -16.36 11.17 -1.40
CA ASN A 350 -15.69 11.89 -0.33
C ASN A 350 -16.23 11.42 1.03
N LEU A 351 -15.37 11.26 2.02
CA LEU A 351 -15.79 11.00 3.40
C LEU A 351 -16.19 12.27 4.13
N ASP A 352 -17.15 12.17 5.02
CA ASP A 352 -17.59 13.29 5.86
C ASP A 352 -16.72 13.40 7.13
N TYR A 353 -15.51 13.94 6.98
CA TYR A 353 -14.60 14.17 8.11
C TYR A 353 -15.10 15.25 9.10
N GLN A 354 -16.15 16.00 8.74
CA GLN A 354 -16.75 17.01 9.62
C GLN A 354 -17.78 16.40 10.56
N ASN A 355 -18.36 15.25 10.21
CA ASN A 355 -19.19 14.49 11.12
C ASN A 355 -18.33 13.92 12.28
N PRO A 356 -18.60 14.32 13.54
CA PRO A 356 -17.79 13.91 14.68
C PRO A 356 -17.72 12.39 14.87
N ALA A 357 -18.80 11.65 14.59
CA ALA A 357 -18.84 10.21 14.72
C ALA A 357 -18.01 9.52 13.64
N VAL A 358 -18.14 9.93 12.38
CA VAL A 358 -17.33 9.41 11.25
C VAL A 358 -15.84 9.63 11.53
N ARG A 359 -15.47 10.86 11.90
CA ARG A 359 -14.09 11.21 12.23
C ARG A 359 -13.54 10.34 13.36
N ALA A 360 -14.33 10.11 14.42
CA ALA A 360 -13.94 9.27 15.54
C ALA A 360 -13.81 7.79 15.16
N ILE A 361 -14.74 7.26 14.36
CA ILE A 361 -14.73 5.88 13.87
C ILE A 361 -13.51 5.62 12.98
N LEU A 362 -13.18 6.53 12.06
CA LEU A 362 -11.99 6.38 11.21
C LEU A 362 -10.69 6.37 12.04
N LEU A 363 -10.58 7.23 13.06
CA LEU A 363 -9.41 7.22 13.96
C LEU A 363 -9.32 5.93 14.78
N GLU A 364 -10.46 5.39 15.21
CA GLU A 364 -10.49 4.09 15.90
C GLU A 364 -10.13 2.93 14.97
N MET A 365 -10.58 2.98 13.72
CA MET A 365 -10.26 2.00 12.69
C MET A 365 -8.75 1.97 12.40
N GLN A 366 -8.15 3.14 12.21
CA GLN A 366 -6.70 3.30 12.07
C GLN A 366 -5.97 2.70 13.27
N ARG A 367 -6.41 3.03 14.50
CA ARG A 367 -5.77 2.49 15.70
C ARG A 367 -5.78 0.96 15.73
N ARG A 368 -6.93 0.34 15.48
CA ARG A 368 -7.05 -1.14 15.45
C ARG A 368 -6.12 -1.76 14.42
N LYS A 369 -6.01 -1.14 13.24
CA LYS A 369 -5.11 -1.56 12.17
C LYS A 369 -3.64 -1.46 12.61
N VAL A 370 -3.24 -0.36 13.22
CA VAL A 370 -1.85 -0.13 13.64
C VAL A 370 -1.45 -1.02 14.81
N ASP A 371 -2.38 -1.37 15.71
CA ASP A 371 -2.17 -2.32 16.82
C ASP A 371 -1.83 -3.77 16.37
N PHE A 372 -1.89 -4.08 15.06
CA PHE A 372 -1.27 -5.31 14.54
C PHE A 372 0.26 -5.31 14.75
N GLY A 373 0.86 -4.16 15.08
CA GLY A 373 2.27 -4.01 15.43
C GLY A 373 3.05 -3.14 14.45
N ALA A 374 2.42 -2.13 13.86
CA ALA A 374 3.14 -1.23 12.95
C ALA A 374 3.89 -0.14 13.71
N ASP A 375 5.14 0.10 13.34
CA ASP A 375 6.01 1.16 13.88
C ASP A 375 5.85 2.48 13.14
N GLY A 376 5.32 2.43 11.91
CA GLY A 376 5.06 3.58 11.07
C GLY A 376 3.76 3.50 10.30
N VAL A 377 3.27 4.66 9.86
CA VAL A 377 2.07 4.81 9.03
C VAL A 377 2.39 5.71 7.85
N ARG A 378 2.06 5.25 6.64
CA ARG A 378 1.90 6.14 5.48
C ARG A 378 0.42 6.48 5.32
N VAL A 379 0.10 7.77 5.26
CA VAL A 379 -1.22 8.24 4.84
C VAL A 379 -1.14 8.49 3.34
N ASP A 380 -1.85 7.66 2.59
CA ASP A 380 -1.93 7.73 1.14
C ASP A 380 -2.86 8.89 0.72
N GLY A 381 -2.52 9.55 -0.40
CA GLY A 381 -3.32 10.64 -0.94
C GLY A 381 -3.68 11.71 0.10
N ALA A 382 -2.74 12.12 0.97
CA ALA A 382 -3.01 13.06 2.06
C ALA A 382 -3.50 14.44 1.58
N GLN A 383 -3.30 14.78 0.30
CA GLN A 383 -3.92 15.95 -0.32
C GLN A 383 -5.45 15.85 -0.45
N ASP A 384 -6.04 14.65 -0.44
CA ASP A 384 -7.46 14.41 -0.73
C ASP A 384 -8.38 14.62 0.49
N PHE A 385 -7.80 14.75 1.69
CA PHE A 385 -8.51 15.10 2.92
C PHE A 385 -8.95 16.56 2.87
N LYS A 386 -10.06 16.81 2.19
CA LYS A 386 -10.61 18.14 1.93
C LYS A 386 -11.99 18.29 2.56
N LEU A 387 -12.28 19.49 3.03
CA LEU A 387 -13.59 19.92 3.48
C LEU A 387 -14.02 21.18 2.73
N TRP A 388 -15.33 21.36 2.58
CA TRP A 388 -15.90 22.58 2.01
C TRP A 388 -16.03 23.65 3.10
N ASP A 389 -15.30 24.75 2.95
CA ASP A 389 -15.52 25.94 3.79
C ASP A 389 -16.60 26.82 3.16
N ALA A 390 -17.81 26.75 3.71
CA ALA A 390 -18.95 27.52 3.24
C ALA A 390 -18.77 29.04 3.38
N ALA A 391 -18.01 29.53 4.37
CA ALA A 391 -17.81 30.97 4.55
C ALA A 391 -16.84 31.53 3.49
N ALA A 392 -15.80 30.76 3.16
CA ALA A 392 -14.82 31.15 2.15
C ALA A 392 -15.16 30.65 0.73
N GLN A 393 -16.22 29.84 0.57
CA GLN A 393 -16.63 29.21 -0.69
C GLN A 393 -15.47 28.49 -1.40
N LYS A 394 -14.69 27.73 -0.63
CA LYS A 394 -13.52 27.00 -1.16
C LYS A 394 -13.33 25.66 -0.45
N MET A 395 -12.76 24.71 -1.19
CA MET A 395 -12.22 23.50 -0.57
C MET A 395 -10.96 23.85 0.23
N ARG A 396 -10.84 23.32 1.44
CA ARG A 396 -9.65 23.42 2.30
C ARG A 396 -9.18 22.03 2.67
N HIS A 397 -7.87 21.87 2.84
CA HIS A 397 -7.32 20.66 3.42
C HIS A 397 -7.57 20.63 4.94
N ASP A 398 -7.92 19.45 5.46
CA ASP A 398 -8.14 19.23 6.89
C ASP A 398 -6.83 18.76 7.55
N ASP A 399 -5.84 19.65 7.63
CA ASP A 399 -4.54 19.34 8.25
C ASP A 399 -4.68 19.03 9.76
N ALA A 400 -5.76 19.51 10.41
CA ALA A 400 -6.08 19.14 11.78
C ALA A 400 -6.49 17.66 11.93
N TYR A 401 -7.13 17.09 10.89
CA TYR A 401 -7.41 15.66 10.85
C TYR A 401 -6.14 14.84 10.64
N LEU A 402 -5.29 15.25 9.69
CA LEU A 402 -3.98 14.62 9.47
C LEU A 402 -3.15 14.63 10.76
N GLN A 403 -3.21 15.71 11.54
CA GLN A 403 -2.59 15.78 12.86
C GLN A 403 -3.24 14.82 13.87
N SER A 404 -4.58 14.71 13.88
CA SER A 404 -5.29 13.78 14.75
C SER A 404 -4.91 12.32 14.47
N MET A 405 -4.69 11.96 13.20
CA MET A 405 -4.18 10.64 12.80
C MET A 405 -2.80 10.37 13.41
N ALA A 406 -1.92 11.37 13.40
CA ALA A 406 -0.57 11.28 13.97
C ALA A 406 -0.55 11.25 15.50
N ASP A 407 -1.57 11.80 16.16
CA ASP A 407 -1.68 11.87 17.62
C ASP A 407 -2.13 10.56 18.29
N ILE A 408 -2.66 9.59 17.52
CA ILE A 408 -3.19 8.35 18.09
C ILE A 408 -2.08 7.58 18.81
N VAL A 409 -2.33 7.29 20.09
CA VAL A 409 -1.54 6.34 20.88
C VAL A 409 -2.05 4.92 20.61
N GLN A 410 -1.11 4.05 20.29
CA GLN A 410 -1.28 2.62 20.04
C GLN A 410 -0.92 1.84 21.31
N ASP A 411 -1.47 0.63 21.47
CA ASP A 411 -1.10 -0.27 22.56
C ASP A 411 -0.88 -1.67 22.01
N VAL A 412 0.39 -2.09 22.05
CA VAL A 412 0.77 -3.45 21.68
C VAL A 412 1.54 -4.08 22.83
N ALA A 413 1.12 -5.30 23.19
CA ALA A 413 1.71 -6.06 24.29
C ALA A 413 1.77 -5.28 25.64
N GLY A 414 0.82 -4.37 25.90
CA GLY A 414 0.77 -3.55 27.11
C GLY A 414 1.83 -2.43 27.13
N THR A 415 2.26 -2.00 25.94
CA THR A 415 3.19 -0.89 25.73
C THR A 415 2.55 0.16 24.84
N GLU A 416 2.43 1.37 25.38
CA GLU A 416 1.92 2.52 24.65
C GLU A 416 3.01 3.15 23.76
N TYR A 417 2.65 3.48 22.52
CA TYR A 417 3.54 4.18 21.59
C TYR A 417 2.79 5.04 20.57
N ARG A 418 3.52 5.92 19.89
CA ARG A 418 3.07 6.69 18.71
C ARG A 418 3.96 6.30 17.52
N PRO A 419 3.39 5.83 16.40
CA PRO A 419 4.18 5.45 15.25
C PRO A 419 4.77 6.68 14.54
N TRP A 420 5.75 6.41 13.67
CA TRP A 420 6.30 7.39 12.75
C TRP A 420 5.30 7.65 11.59
N PHE A 421 5.21 8.89 11.08
CA PHE A 421 4.21 9.25 10.06
C PHE A 421 4.84 9.79 8.79
N ILE A 422 4.35 9.27 7.66
CA ILE A 422 4.64 9.74 6.30
C ILE A 422 3.31 10.19 5.66
N PHE A 423 3.29 11.35 5.04
CA PHE A 423 2.16 11.80 4.23
C PHE A 423 2.56 11.81 2.75
N GLU A 424 1.85 11.04 1.93
CA GLU A 424 1.89 11.25 0.49
C GLU A 424 1.08 12.50 0.16
N ASP A 425 1.77 13.63 0.00
CA ASP A 425 1.10 14.90 -0.32
C ASP A 425 1.95 15.71 -1.32
N GLY A 426 1.33 16.02 -2.46
CA GLY A 426 1.91 16.85 -3.52
C GLY A 426 1.09 18.10 -3.82
N ARG A 427 0.34 18.63 -2.85
CA ARG A 427 -0.54 19.79 -3.07
C ARG A 427 0.26 20.97 -3.68
N PRO A 428 -0.32 21.74 -4.62
CA PRO A 428 -1.74 21.79 -4.98
C PRO A 428 -2.16 20.81 -6.09
N TRP A 429 -1.49 19.67 -6.28
CA TRP A 429 -1.97 18.60 -7.18
C TRP A 429 -3.49 18.34 -7.02
N PRO A 430 -4.26 18.22 -8.13
CA PRO A 430 -3.83 18.11 -9.53
C PRO A 430 -3.90 19.41 -10.36
N GLU A 431 -3.71 20.60 -9.75
CA GLU A 431 -3.61 21.85 -10.53
C GLU A 431 -2.57 21.73 -11.67
N GLU A 432 -2.83 22.33 -12.85
CA GLU A 432 -2.01 22.12 -14.05
C GLU A 432 -0.51 22.45 -13.84
N ASP A 433 -0.21 23.47 -13.04
CA ASP A 433 1.15 23.95 -12.74
C ASP A 433 1.72 23.42 -11.41
N TRP A 434 1.09 22.42 -10.78
CA TRP A 434 1.52 21.85 -9.51
C TRP A 434 3.01 21.44 -9.48
N GLU A 435 3.59 20.99 -10.60
CA GLU A 435 5.01 20.62 -10.69
C GLU A 435 5.94 21.81 -10.41
N LEU A 436 5.46 23.04 -10.58
CA LEU A 436 6.14 24.29 -10.23
C LEU A 436 5.70 24.79 -8.86
N SER A 437 4.40 24.71 -8.57
CA SER A 437 3.77 25.35 -7.40
C SER A 437 3.87 24.53 -6.11
N SER A 438 4.03 23.21 -6.18
CA SER A 438 4.16 22.36 -4.99
C SER A 438 5.49 22.59 -4.29
N THR A 439 5.42 22.71 -2.96
CA THR A 439 6.60 22.76 -2.07
C THR A 439 6.96 21.38 -1.54
N TYR A 440 6.05 20.39 -1.64
CA TYR A 440 6.17 19.06 -1.02
C TYR A 440 6.41 19.12 0.50
N ARG A 441 6.02 20.22 1.15
CA ARG A 441 6.24 20.47 2.59
C ARG A 441 5.01 20.96 3.33
N SER A 442 3.89 21.13 2.64
CA SER A 442 2.69 21.74 3.24
C SER A 442 2.23 21.05 4.51
N VAL A 443 2.31 19.71 4.57
CA VAL A 443 1.93 18.95 5.77
C VAL A 443 3.06 18.99 6.81
N ILE A 444 4.32 18.82 6.41
CA ILE A 444 5.48 18.95 7.32
C ILE A 444 5.46 20.28 8.07
N ASP A 445 5.19 21.37 7.36
CA ASP A 445 5.25 22.73 7.91
C ASP A 445 4.01 23.06 8.76
N SER A 446 2.90 22.32 8.63
CA SER A 446 1.67 22.51 9.41
C SER A 446 1.57 21.61 10.65
N GLN A 447 2.30 20.49 10.68
CA GLN A 447 2.25 19.49 11.74
C GLN A 447 3.05 19.93 12.98
N ARG A 448 2.62 19.46 14.16
CA ARG A 448 3.27 19.75 15.45
C ARG A 448 4.46 18.83 15.73
N ASP A 449 4.44 17.62 15.20
CA ASP A 449 5.49 16.63 15.33
C ASP A 449 6.65 16.95 14.37
N GLY A 450 7.87 17.13 14.89
CA GLY A 450 9.05 17.48 14.08
C GLY A 450 9.63 16.32 13.25
N ASP A 451 9.11 15.12 13.42
CA ASP A 451 9.53 13.88 12.77
C ASP A 451 8.52 13.36 11.74
N VAL A 452 7.57 14.20 11.32
CA VAL A 452 6.69 13.92 10.18
C VAL A 452 7.45 14.04 8.87
N PHE A 453 7.15 13.13 7.93
CA PHE A 453 7.75 13.11 6.60
C PHE A 453 6.68 13.27 5.51
N GLN A 454 7.12 13.75 4.35
CA GLN A 454 6.32 13.75 3.11
C GLN A 454 7.07 13.06 1.98
N TRP A 455 6.34 12.64 0.95
CA TRP A 455 6.97 12.26 -0.32
C TRP A 455 7.69 13.45 -0.96
N GLY A 456 8.98 13.27 -1.27
CA GLY A 456 9.79 14.30 -1.91
C GLY A 456 9.54 14.42 -3.43
N PRO A 457 10.11 15.46 -4.09
CA PRO A 457 9.84 15.78 -5.49
C PRO A 457 10.20 14.69 -6.52
N LEU A 458 11.17 13.81 -6.20
CA LEU A 458 11.55 12.69 -7.06
C LEU A 458 10.76 11.41 -6.77
N THR A 459 10.10 11.36 -5.61
CA THR A 459 9.30 10.24 -5.14
C THR A 459 7.85 10.42 -5.56
N PHE A 460 7.30 11.62 -5.35
CA PHE A 460 5.94 11.95 -5.74
C PHE A 460 5.81 12.04 -7.27
N ALA A 461 4.71 11.48 -7.78
CA ALA A 461 4.18 11.48 -9.15
C ALA A 461 5.12 11.82 -10.33
N HIS A 462 5.01 10.99 -11.38
CA HIS A 462 5.46 11.28 -12.75
C HIS A 462 6.95 11.42 -13.06
N ASN A 463 7.82 10.93 -12.19
CA ASN A 463 9.25 10.88 -12.48
C ASN A 463 9.61 9.75 -13.47
N THR A 464 10.25 10.13 -14.58
CA THR A 464 10.55 9.28 -15.75
C THR A 464 12.03 9.35 -16.10
N PRO A 465 12.91 8.72 -15.29
CA PRO A 465 14.37 8.87 -15.39
C PRO A 465 14.99 8.31 -16.69
N PHE A 466 14.19 7.63 -17.52
CA PHE A 466 14.59 7.14 -18.84
C PHE A 466 14.41 8.15 -19.97
N LEU A 467 13.83 9.34 -19.74
CA LEU A 467 13.74 10.37 -20.78
C LEU A 467 15.04 11.18 -20.84
N TYR A 468 15.52 11.48 -22.06
CA TYR A 468 16.67 12.35 -22.22
C TYR A 468 16.39 13.72 -21.56
N THR A 469 17.42 14.31 -20.95
CA THR A 469 17.46 15.58 -20.21
C THR A 469 16.75 15.59 -18.86
N PHE A 470 16.12 14.48 -18.42
CA PHE A 470 15.38 14.39 -17.16
C PHE A 470 16.18 14.93 -15.96
N TRP A 471 17.44 14.50 -15.81
CA TRP A 471 18.25 14.85 -14.65
C TRP A 471 18.61 16.34 -14.61
N LEU A 472 18.85 16.96 -15.76
CA LEU A 472 19.10 18.41 -15.83
C LEU A 472 17.81 19.22 -15.69
N SER A 473 16.68 18.75 -16.25
CA SER A 473 15.40 19.44 -16.12
C SER A 473 14.88 19.42 -14.69
N LYS A 474 15.17 18.36 -13.91
CA LYS A 474 14.84 18.27 -12.49
C LYS A 474 15.94 18.81 -11.55
N TYR A 475 17.05 19.35 -12.08
CA TYR A 475 18.19 19.79 -11.25
C TYR A 475 17.80 20.84 -10.20
N TRP A 476 16.89 21.76 -10.52
CA TRP A 476 16.41 22.75 -9.57
C TRP A 476 15.62 22.13 -8.41
N ARG A 477 14.79 21.10 -8.66
CA ARG A 477 14.14 20.31 -7.61
C ARG A 477 15.15 19.52 -6.77
N ILE A 478 16.20 19.00 -7.41
CA ILE A 478 17.30 18.33 -6.70
C ILE A 478 18.03 19.33 -5.77
N GLN A 479 18.21 20.59 -6.19
CA GLN A 479 18.77 21.63 -5.31
C GLN A 479 17.87 21.90 -4.09
N GLU A 480 16.54 21.87 -4.24
CA GLU A 480 15.63 21.96 -3.10
C GLU A 480 15.77 20.75 -2.17
N MET A 481 15.87 19.53 -2.70
CA MET A 481 16.11 18.32 -1.90
C MET A 481 17.39 18.40 -1.09
N VAL A 482 18.46 18.92 -1.70
CA VAL A 482 19.75 19.17 -1.03
C VAL A 482 19.61 20.17 0.12
N ALA A 483 18.79 21.21 -0.05
CA ALA A 483 18.64 22.30 0.91
C ALA A 483 17.68 21.97 2.07
N THR A 484 16.55 21.30 1.81
CA THR A 484 15.45 21.12 2.77
C THR A 484 14.84 19.71 2.81
N GLY A 485 15.46 18.71 2.18
CA GLY A 485 14.91 17.35 2.05
C GLY A 485 15.04 16.41 3.26
N ALA A 486 15.53 16.85 4.42
CA ALA A 486 15.75 15.99 5.59
C ALA A 486 14.49 15.26 6.10
N ASN A 487 13.30 15.81 5.85
CA ASN A 487 12.00 15.24 6.19
C ASN A 487 11.25 14.68 4.96
N TRP A 488 11.97 14.34 3.88
CA TRP A 488 11.36 13.72 2.70
C TRP A 488 11.67 12.24 2.59
N ILE A 489 10.70 11.49 2.07
CA ILE A 489 10.98 10.21 1.42
C ILE A 489 11.63 10.51 0.08
N SER A 490 12.82 9.95 -0.16
CA SER A 490 13.64 10.18 -1.34
C SER A 490 13.78 8.92 -2.19
N GLY A 491 14.09 9.11 -3.47
CA GLY A 491 14.24 8.05 -4.47
C GLY A 491 13.30 8.27 -5.65
N THR A 492 13.51 7.50 -6.72
CA THR A 492 12.70 7.56 -7.96
C THR A 492 12.04 6.25 -8.30
N SER A 493 12.14 5.24 -7.44
CA SER A 493 11.81 3.84 -7.75
C SER A 493 10.80 3.31 -6.76
N ASN A 494 9.61 3.91 -6.75
CA ASN A 494 8.46 3.45 -5.98
C ASN A 494 7.38 2.86 -6.90
N HIS A 495 6.31 2.32 -6.31
CA HIS A 495 5.21 1.72 -7.07
C HIS A 495 4.51 2.69 -8.04
N ASP A 496 4.45 4.00 -7.73
CA ASP A 496 3.85 5.01 -8.60
C ASP A 496 4.74 5.42 -9.76
N THR A 497 6.02 5.69 -9.49
CA THR A 497 6.95 6.14 -10.51
C THR A 497 7.23 5.04 -11.53
N LEU A 498 7.37 3.79 -11.07
CA LEU A 498 7.53 2.65 -11.96
C LEU A 498 6.27 2.43 -12.82
N ARG A 499 5.07 2.49 -12.23
CA ARG A 499 3.81 2.39 -12.98
C ARG A 499 3.70 3.51 -14.01
N ARG A 500 4.03 4.75 -13.63
CA ARG A 500 4.00 5.85 -14.62
C ARG A 500 4.97 5.59 -15.76
N GLY A 501 6.14 5.02 -15.50
CA GLY A 501 7.11 4.69 -16.53
C GLY A 501 6.53 3.81 -17.64
N THR A 502 5.61 2.90 -17.29
CA THR A 502 5.01 1.93 -18.24
C THR A 502 3.83 2.50 -19.01
N GLN A 503 3.32 3.66 -18.61
CA GLN A 503 2.25 4.42 -19.28
C GLN A 503 2.78 5.50 -20.23
N VAL A 504 4.09 5.74 -20.26
CA VAL A 504 4.69 6.80 -21.10
C VAL A 504 4.73 6.38 -22.57
N ASN A 505 4.36 7.28 -23.47
CA ASN A 505 4.43 7.01 -24.91
C ASN A 505 5.89 6.70 -25.35
N PRO A 506 6.18 5.51 -25.91
CA PRO A 506 7.54 5.12 -26.34
C PRO A 506 8.12 5.98 -27.47
N LYS A 507 7.32 6.85 -28.10
CA LYS A 507 7.76 7.79 -29.15
C LYS A 507 8.41 9.06 -28.59
N LEU A 508 8.35 9.29 -27.28
CA LEU A 508 9.09 10.38 -26.64
C LEU A 508 10.61 10.14 -26.75
N ASN A 509 11.39 11.17 -26.42
CA ASN A 509 12.85 11.12 -26.54
C ASN A 509 13.49 10.26 -25.43
N VAL A 510 13.38 8.94 -25.56
CA VAL A 510 13.88 7.94 -24.62
C VAL A 510 15.40 7.81 -24.69
N ASN A 511 16.06 7.75 -23.53
CA ASN A 511 17.49 7.51 -23.38
C ASN A 511 17.86 6.07 -23.77
N THR A 512 18.10 5.86 -25.06
CA THR A 512 18.55 4.57 -25.63
C THR A 512 19.96 4.12 -25.17
N ARG A 513 20.63 4.88 -24.30
CA ARG A 513 21.92 4.46 -23.71
C ARG A 513 21.74 3.55 -22.50
N LEU A 514 20.55 3.52 -21.93
CA LEU A 514 20.23 2.66 -20.78
C LEU A 514 20.19 1.19 -21.20
N GLY A 515 19.62 0.87 -22.36
CA GLY A 515 19.49 -0.50 -22.85
C GLY A 515 19.25 -0.59 -24.35
N ARG A 516 19.32 -1.81 -24.88
CA ARG A 516 19.03 -2.13 -26.29
C ARG A 516 17.55 -2.38 -26.50
N THR A 517 16.87 -2.93 -25.50
CA THR A 517 15.42 -3.16 -25.51
C THR A 517 14.71 -2.16 -24.61
N ARG A 518 13.40 -2.01 -24.80
CA ARG A 518 12.58 -1.14 -23.93
C ARG A 518 12.51 -1.64 -22.49
N MET A 519 12.47 -2.97 -22.31
CA MET A 519 12.53 -3.60 -20.99
C MET A 519 13.84 -3.26 -20.29
N GLU A 520 14.99 -3.46 -20.96
CA GLU A 520 16.30 -3.09 -20.39
C GLU A 520 16.41 -1.60 -20.04
N ILE A 521 15.83 -0.73 -20.89
CA ILE A 521 15.80 0.72 -20.62
C ILE A 521 14.99 1.02 -19.36
N LEU A 522 13.79 0.45 -19.24
CA LEU A 522 12.92 0.67 -18.10
C LEU A 522 13.54 0.11 -16.82
N ASP A 523 13.99 -1.15 -16.84
CA ASP A 523 14.62 -1.82 -15.71
C ASP A 523 15.82 -1.01 -15.21
N LYS A 524 16.72 -0.61 -16.12
CA LYS A 524 17.91 0.15 -15.74
C LYS A 524 17.61 1.60 -15.36
N ALA A 525 16.45 2.15 -15.69
CA ALA A 525 16.06 3.49 -15.25
C ALA A 525 15.63 3.50 -13.78
N TYR A 526 14.95 2.44 -13.34
CA TYR A 526 14.43 2.32 -11.97
C TYR A 526 15.31 1.45 -11.05
N ASP A 527 16.17 0.58 -11.59
CA ASP A 527 17.30 -0.07 -10.88
C ASP A 527 18.65 0.44 -11.45
N ASN A 528 18.91 1.74 -11.26
CA ASN A 528 20.12 2.37 -11.76
C ASN A 528 21.16 2.56 -10.65
N PRO A 529 22.36 1.96 -10.73
CA PRO A 529 23.34 2.06 -9.65
C PRO A 529 23.89 3.49 -9.43
N ALA A 530 23.91 4.36 -10.44
CA ALA A 530 24.28 5.77 -10.24
C ALA A 530 23.18 6.57 -9.55
N VAL A 531 21.91 6.29 -9.84
CA VAL A 531 20.74 6.88 -9.16
C VAL A 531 20.64 6.40 -7.73
N HIS A 532 20.98 5.14 -7.48
CA HIS A 532 21.09 4.61 -6.12
C HIS A 532 22.17 5.38 -5.33
N VAL A 533 23.35 5.62 -5.91
CA VAL A 533 24.38 6.47 -5.26
C VAL A 533 23.87 7.89 -5.00
N LEU A 534 23.19 8.50 -5.96
CA LEU A 534 22.56 9.82 -5.75
C LEU A 534 21.62 9.78 -4.54
N THR A 535 20.74 8.79 -4.46
CA THR A 535 19.70 8.69 -3.42
C THR A 535 20.27 8.35 -2.04
N TYR A 536 21.15 7.34 -1.95
CA TYR A 536 21.66 6.84 -0.67
C TYR A 536 22.85 7.62 -0.13
N VAL A 537 23.64 8.27 -0.98
CA VAL A 537 24.88 8.95 -0.57
C VAL A 537 24.75 10.46 -0.64
N ALA A 538 24.17 11.01 -1.72
CA ALA A 538 24.10 12.45 -1.87
C ALA A 538 22.84 13.03 -1.20
N MET A 539 21.66 12.48 -1.47
CA MET A 539 20.40 13.11 -1.06
C MET A 539 20.11 13.00 0.46
N PRO A 540 19.58 14.10 1.05
CA PRO A 540 18.91 14.07 2.36
C PRO A 540 17.65 13.19 2.36
N GLY A 541 17.07 12.99 3.55
CA GLY A 541 15.81 12.26 3.73
C GLY A 541 15.97 10.75 3.87
N VAL A 542 14.87 10.01 3.69
CA VAL A 542 14.82 8.54 3.83
C VAL A 542 14.61 7.90 2.46
N PRO A 543 15.62 7.20 1.92
CA PRO A 543 15.49 6.44 0.68
C PRO A 543 14.41 5.35 0.78
N MET A 544 13.56 5.26 -0.24
CA MET A 544 12.58 4.19 -0.42
C MET A 544 12.75 3.53 -1.79
N ASP A 545 12.92 2.21 -1.77
CA ASP A 545 12.97 1.38 -2.96
C ASP A 545 11.71 0.50 -3.05
N PHE A 546 11.22 0.24 -4.25
CA PHE A 546 10.14 -0.71 -4.49
C PHE A 546 10.69 -2.06 -4.94
N LEU A 547 10.20 -3.13 -4.31
CA LEU A 547 10.69 -4.49 -4.52
C LEU A 547 10.64 -4.93 -5.98
N ASN A 548 9.55 -4.65 -6.72
CA ASN A 548 9.49 -4.99 -8.15
C ASN A 548 10.54 -4.26 -8.97
N ALA A 549 10.82 -2.99 -8.67
CA ALA A 549 11.90 -2.25 -9.35
C ALA A 549 13.26 -2.90 -9.08
N MET A 550 13.56 -3.21 -7.82
CA MET A 550 14.83 -3.84 -7.42
C MET A 550 14.99 -5.27 -7.95
N ALA A 551 13.87 -5.99 -8.11
CA ALA A 551 13.85 -7.31 -8.72
C ALA A 551 13.82 -7.28 -10.25
N ARG A 552 13.69 -6.09 -10.87
CA ARG A 552 13.43 -5.90 -12.30
C ARG A 552 12.23 -6.72 -12.78
N ALA A 553 11.24 -6.82 -11.92
CA ALA A 553 9.96 -7.42 -12.25
C ALA A 553 9.05 -6.34 -12.85
N SER A 554 8.19 -6.75 -13.78
CA SER A 554 7.21 -5.84 -14.37
C SER A 554 6.24 -5.29 -13.32
N TRP A 555 5.63 -4.17 -13.68
CA TRP A 555 4.66 -3.47 -12.83
C TRP A 555 3.69 -2.63 -13.65
N GLY A 556 2.44 -2.52 -13.22
CA GLY A 556 1.42 -1.78 -13.96
C GLY A 556 0.18 -1.53 -13.10
N PHE A 557 -0.86 -0.97 -13.72
CA PHE A 557 -2.15 -0.88 -13.07
C PHE A 557 -2.86 -2.24 -13.14
N ILE A 558 -3.25 -2.79 -11.99
CA ILE A 558 -3.83 -4.14 -11.88
C ILE A 558 -5.13 -4.07 -11.08
N ARG A 559 -6.24 -4.45 -11.71
CA ARG A 559 -7.57 -4.45 -11.09
C ARG A 559 -8.52 -5.38 -11.86
N ASN A 560 -8.96 -6.49 -11.27
CA ASN A 560 -9.81 -7.48 -11.94
C ASN A 560 -11.31 -7.40 -11.57
N GLN A 561 -11.68 -6.40 -10.76
CA GLN A 561 -13.04 -6.21 -10.25
C GLN A 561 -13.95 -5.43 -11.20
N ASP A 562 -13.36 -4.69 -12.15
CA ASP A 562 -14.07 -3.76 -13.03
C ASP A 562 -14.96 -4.49 -14.04
N ASP A 563 -16.25 -4.18 -14.02
CA ASP A 563 -17.20 -4.60 -15.05
C ASP A 563 -17.51 -3.45 -16.00
N ARG A 564 -17.81 -2.27 -15.45
CA ARG A 564 -18.31 -1.14 -16.23
C ARG A 564 -17.22 -0.57 -17.13
N TYR A 565 -16.03 -0.32 -16.57
CA TYR A 565 -14.94 0.36 -17.27
C TYR A 565 -13.72 -0.53 -17.56
N GLY A 566 -13.78 -1.83 -17.28
CA GLY A 566 -12.63 -2.73 -17.41
C GLY A 566 -11.98 -2.73 -18.81
N VAL A 567 -12.78 -2.70 -19.87
CA VAL A 567 -12.28 -2.63 -21.26
C VAL A 567 -11.57 -1.30 -21.54
N LYS A 568 -12.06 -0.19 -20.98
CA LYS A 568 -11.41 1.13 -21.09
C LYS A 568 -10.07 1.13 -20.36
N VAL A 569 -10.01 0.56 -19.16
CA VAL A 569 -8.76 0.47 -18.38
C VAL A 569 -7.71 -0.34 -19.14
N VAL A 570 -8.08 -1.47 -19.75
CA VAL A 570 -7.16 -2.25 -20.59
C VAL A 570 -6.69 -1.47 -21.82
N ALA A 571 -7.57 -0.65 -22.42
CA ALA A 571 -7.18 0.22 -23.51
C ALA A 571 -6.11 1.25 -23.07
N GLU A 572 -6.22 1.81 -21.86
CA GLU A 572 -5.23 2.72 -21.28
C GLU A 572 -3.90 2.00 -20.97
N GLU A 573 -3.96 0.74 -20.53
CA GLU A 573 -2.79 -0.09 -20.24
C GLU A 573 -2.14 -0.73 -21.49
N ALA A 574 -2.67 -0.52 -22.71
CA ALA A 574 -2.07 -1.02 -23.95
C ALA A 574 -0.62 -0.57 -24.17
N ILE A 575 -0.22 0.57 -23.59
CA ILE A 575 1.16 1.06 -23.64
C ILE A 575 2.09 0.17 -22.78
N SER A 576 1.58 -0.42 -21.70
CA SER A 576 2.32 -1.32 -20.82
C SER A 576 2.87 -2.53 -21.58
N LEU A 577 2.06 -3.13 -22.47
CA LEU A 577 2.49 -4.20 -23.38
C LEU A 577 3.71 -3.80 -24.23
N LYS A 578 3.77 -2.54 -24.67
CA LYS A 578 4.85 -2.03 -25.55
C LYS A 578 6.17 -1.87 -24.81
N TRP A 579 6.14 -1.70 -23.49
CA TRP A 579 7.30 -1.53 -22.64
C TRP A 579 7.81 -2.84 -22.04
N GLN A 580 6.89 -3.67 -21.53
CA GLN A 580 7.23 -4.70 -20.54
C GLN A 580 7.13 -6.14 -21.05
N VAL A 581 6.55 -6.34 -22.23
CA VAL A 581 6.30 -7.67 -22.78
C VAL A 581 6.87 -7.74 -24.19
N ASP A 582 7.97 -8.45 -24.35
CA ASP A 582 8.53 -8.79 -25.66
C ASP A 582 8.00 -10.15 -26.16
N GLU A 583 8.43 -10.54 -27.36
CA GLU A 583 8.00 -11.79 -28.00
C GLU A 583 8.43 -13.03 -27.20
N TYR A 584 9.64 -13.02 -26.63
CA TYR A 584 10.16 -14.14 -25.85
C TYR A 584 9.39 -14.30 -24.54
N SER A 585 9.23 -13.23 -23.76
CA SER A 585 8.50 -13.25 -22.49
C SER A 585 7.05 -13.69 -22.67
N TYR A 586 6.40 -13.27 -23.76
CA TYR A 586 5.06 -13.75 -24.09
C TYR A 586 5.05 -15.23 -24.50
N SER A 587 6.07 -15.69 -25.23
CA SER A 587 6.14 -17.09 -25.70
C SER A 587 6.30 -18.12 -24.57
N VAL A 588 6.79 -17.70 -23.39
CA VAL A 588 6.92 -18.58 -22.22
C VAL A 588 5.55 -19.16 -21.87
N PRO A 589 5.37 -20.50 -21.80
CA PRO A 589 4.05 -21.11 -21.62
C PRO A 589 3.29 -20.65 -20.38
N GLY A 590 4.01 -20.33 -19.29
CA GLY A 590 3.41 -19.83 -18.05
C GLY A 590 2.91 -18.38 -18.10
N SER A 591 3.43 -17.57 -19.02
CA SER A 591 3.04 -16.15 -19.17
C SER A 591 1.74 -16.02 -19.96
N PHE A 592 0.86 -15.10 -19.58
CA PHE A 592 -0.34 -14.73 -20.34
C PHE A 592 -1.23 -15.91 -20.75
N ARG A 593 -1.42 -16.87 -19.84
CA ARG A 593 -2.09 -18.14 -20.12
C ARG A 593 -3.55 -17.94 -20.52
N ARG A 594 -4.29 -17.08 -19.81
CA ARG A 594 -5.72 -16.85 -20.06
C ARG A 594 -5.90 -16.18 -21.43
N LEU A 595 -5.07 -15.20 -21.75
CA LEU A 595 -5.12 -14.56 -23.07
C LEU A 595 -4.79 -15.53 -24.22
N LYS A 596 -3.83 -16.45 -24.02
CA LYS A 596 -3.53 -17.49 -25.01
C LYS A 596 -4.69 -18.47 -25.19
N GLU A 597 -5.34 -18.86 -24.10
CA GLU A 597 -6.55 -19.70 -24.13
C GLU A 597 -7.72 -19.02 -24.87
N LEU A 598 -7.78 -17.68 -24.83
CA LEU A 598 -8.72 -16.88 -25.62
C LEU A 598 -8.33 -16.75 -27.10
N GLY A 599 -7.18 -17.26 -27.53
CA GLY A 599 -6.75 -17.27 -28.94
C GLY A 599 -5.72 -16.20 -29.31
N PHE A 600 -5.12 -15.50 -28.35
CA PHE A 600 -3.93 -14.66 -28.58
C PHE A 600 -2.66 -15.51 -28.40
N GLU A 601 -2.34 -16.39 -29.35
CA GLU A 601 -1.22 -17.33 -29.19
C GLU A 601 0.15 -16.63 -29.23
N THR A 602 0.24 -15.51 -29.96
CA THR A 602 1.46 -14.73 -30.13
C THR A 602 1.33 -13.31 -29.62
N ARG A 603 2.49 -12.70 -29.31
CA ARG A 603 2.55 -11.31 -28.86
C ARG A 603 2.11 -10.33 -29.94
N GLU A 604 2.34 -10.64 -31.22
CA GLU A 604 1.93 -9.80 -32.36
C GLU A 604 0.41 -9.72 -32.49
N GLU A 605 -0.27 -10.86 -32.31
CA GLU A 605 -1.72 -10.96 -32.31
C GLU A 605 -2.36 -10.12 -31.20
N LEU A 606 -1.87 -10.25 -29.96
CA LEU A 606 -2.34 -9.44 -28.84
C LEU A 606 -2.05 -7.95 -29.06
N ALA A 607 -0.84 -7.62 -29.51
CA ALA A 607 -0.43 -6.24 -29.76
C ALA A 607 -1.31 -5.57 -30.81
N ARG A 608 -1.72 -6.31 -31.84
CA ARG A 608 -2.64 -5.81 -32.85
C ARG A 608 -4.00 -5.47 -32.24
N PHE A 609 -4.60 -6.36 -31.45
CA PHE A 609 -5.85 -6.06 -30.73
C PHE A 609 -5.71 -4.80 -29.86
N MET A 610 -4.65 -4.72 -29.06
CA MET A 610 -4.38 -3.57 -28.17
C MET A 610 -4.02 -2.27 -28.90
N GLU A 611 -3.67 -2.31 -30.19
CA GLU A 611 -3.45 -1.11 -30.99
C GLU A 611 -4.77 -0.49 -31.49
N PHE A 612 -5.76 -1.32 -31.84
CA PHE A 612 -7.08 -0.85 -32.26
C PHE A 612 -7.93 -0.39 -31.08
N LEU A 613 -7.88 -1.11 -29.95
CA LEU A 613 -8.80 -0.90 -28.82
C LEU A 613 -8.85 0.57 -28.32
N PRO A 614 -7.73 1.28 -28.08
CA PRO A 614 -7.77 2.65 -27.59
C PRO A 614 -8.44 3.63 -28.56
N ALA A 615 -8.16 3.50 -29.85
CA ALA A 615 -8.79 4.34 -30.87
C ALA A 615 -10.29 4.08 -30.98
N LEU A 616 -10.72 2.82 -30.83
CA LEU A 616 -12.14 2.46 -30.84
C LEU A 616 -12.85 2.97 -29.58
N VAL A 617 -12.22 2.86 -28.40
CA VAL A 617 -12.76 3.44 -27.15
C VAL A 617 -13.00 4.94 -27.29
N GLU A 618 -12.06 5.67 -27.88
CA GLU A 618 -12.18 7.11 -28.11
C GLU A 618 -13.27 7.45 -29.14
N VAL A 619 -13.23 6.85 -30.33
CA VAL A 619 -14.13 7.20 -31.46
C VAL A 619 -15.59 6.79 -31.21
N THR A 620 -15.80 5.72 -30.44
CA THR A 620 -17.16 5.23 -30.13
C THR A 620 -17.72 5.79 -28.82
N GLU A 621 -16.97 6.66 -28.14
CA GLU A 621 -17.30 7.15 -26.79
C GLU A 621 -17.58 6.00 -25.80
N TYR A 622 -16.75 4.95 -25.86
CA TYR A 622 -16.85 3.74 -25.05
C TYR A 622 -18.15 2.94 -25.22
N ASN A 623 -18.72 2.92 -26.43
CA ASN A 623 -19.83 2.03 -26.76
C ASN A 623 -19.32 0.61 -27.07
N LEU A 624 -19.43 -0.31 -26.10
CA LEU A 624 -18.91 -1.68 -26.21
C LEU A 624 -19.51 -2.51 -27.36
N GLU A 625 -20.79 -2.30 -27.71
CA GLU A 625 -21.41 -3.00 -28.84
C GLU A 625 -20.77 -2.56 -30.17
N GLU A 626 -20.55 -1.27 -30.32
CA GLU A 626 -19.92 -0.70 -31.51
C GLU A 626 -18.43 -1.06 -31.59
N ILE A 627 -17.71 -1.08 -30.46
CA ILE A 627 -16.33 -1.55 -30.37
C ILE A 627 -16.25 -3.01 -30.84
N ALA A 628 -17.09 -3.90 -30.31
CA ALA A 628 -17.13 -5.30 -30.72
C ALA A 628 -17.42 -5.45 -32.22
N ARG A 629 -18.39 -4.70 -32.76
CA ARG A 629 -18.73 -4.70 -34.18
C ARG A 629 -17.55 -4.27 -35.06
N LEU A 630 -16.83 -3.21 -34.66
CA LEU A 630 -15.69 -2.68 -35.41
C LEU A 630 -14.47 -3.61 -35.35
N LEU A 631 -14.22 -4.25 -34.19
CA LEU A 631 -13.16 -5.26 -34.06
C LEU A 631 -13.40 -6.46 -34.98
N ASN A 632 -14.63 -6.99 -35.03
CA ASN A 632 -15.00 -8.10 -35.93
C ASN A 632 -14.92 -7.73 -37.42
N ALA A 633 -15.04 -6.44 -37.77
CA ALA A 633 -14.95 -5.95 -39.14
C ALA A 633 -13.50 -5.67 -39.60
N SER A 634 -12.51 -5.89 -38.74
CA SER A 634 -11.10 -5.60 -39.04
C SER A 634 -10.54 -6.56 -40.09
N GLU A 635 -9.80 -6.02 -41.07
CA GLU A 635 -9.13 -6.78 -42.13
C GLU A 635 -7.60 -6.54 -42.09
N PRO A 636 -6.76 -7.60 -42.05
CA PRO A 636 -7.14 -9.01 -41.86
C PRO A 636 -7.85 -9.25 -40.51
N PRO A 637 -8.56 -10.37 -40.30
CA PRO A 637 -9.20 -10.65 -39.01
C PRO A 637 -8.23 -10.53 -37.83
N LEU A 638 -8.70 -9.99 -36.71
CA LEU A 638 -7.94 -10.01 -35.44
C LEU A 638 -8.00 -11.43 -34.87
N ALA A 639 -6.92 -11.85 -34.21
CA ALA A 639 -6.93 -13.08 -33.43
C ALA A 639 -7.75 -12.88 -32.14
N GLY A 640 -8.07 -13.99 -31.47
CA GLY A 640 -8.94 -14.02 -30.31
C GLY A 640 -10.32 -14.61 -30.61
N PRO A 641 -11.28 -14.51 -29.68
CA PRO A 641 -12.63 -15.00 -29.86
C PRO A 641 -13.45 -14.09 -30.79
N GLU A 642 -14.65 -14.52 -31.16
CA GLU A 642 -15.63 -13.59 -31.73
C GLU A 642 -15.93 -12.48 -30.72
N PHE A 643 -15.76 -11.21 -31.14
CA PHE A 643 -15.88 -10.09 -30.21
C PHE A 643 -17.35 -9.78 -29.92
N SER A 644 -17.68 -9.74 -28.64
CA SER A 644 -18.96 -9.35 -28.07
C SER A 644 -18.68 -8.55 -26.79
N VAL A 645 -19.69 -7.90 -26.22
CA VAL A 645 -19.52 -7.22 -24.93
C VAL A 645 -18.98 -8.18 -23.86
N ALA A 646 -19.50 -9.42 -23.82
CA ALA A 646 -19.08 -10.43 -22.85
C ALA A 646 -17.62 -10.84 -23.05
N THR A 647 -17.23 -11.18 -24.28
CA THR A 647 -15.86 -11.60 -24.58
C THR A 647 -14.84 -10.47 -24.44
N LEU A 648 -15.22 -9.20 -24.68
CA LEU A 648 -14.36 -8.05 -24.39
C LEU A 648 -14.08 -7.90 -22.89
N LYS A 649 -15.11 -8.08 -22.04
CA LYS A 649 -14.95 -8.06 -20.58
C LYS A 649 -14.10 -9.24 -20.09
N GLU A 650 -14.26 -10.41 -20.69
CA GLU A 650 -13.44 -11.59 -20.41
C GLU A 650 -11.97 -11.35 -20.77
N ILE A 651 -11.68 -10.79 -21.95
CA ILE A 651 -10.32 -10.39 -22.35
C ILE A 651 -9.75 -9.37 -21.38
N ALA A 652 -10.56 -8.40 -20.95
CA ALA A 652 -10.10 -7.36 -20.03
C ALA A 652 -9.70 -7.95 -18.67
N ARG A 653 -10.51 -8.85 -18.11
CA ARG A 653 -10.19 -9.58 -16.88
C ARG A 653 -8.95 -10.47 -17.05
N ALA A 654 -8.88 -11.21 -18.15
CA ALA A 654 -7.74 -12.08 -18.47
C ALA A 654 -6.42 -11.30 -18.51
N TRP A 655 -6.41 -10.10 -19.12
CA TRP A 655 -5.25 -9.21 -19.10
C TRP A 655 -4.83 -8.82 -17.67
N MET A 656 -5.78 -8.44 -16.82
CA MET A 656 -5.48 -8.01 -15.45
C MET A 656 -4.91 -9.15 -14.60
N ASP A 657 -5.53 -10.32 -14.65
CA ASP A 657 -5.06 -11.51 -13.93
C ASP A 657 -3.70 -11.99 -14.45
N ASP A 658 -3.51 -12.05 -15.77
CA ASP A 658 -2.24 -12.47 -16.37
C ASP A 658 -1.10 -11.46 -16.11
N MET A 659 -1.39 -10.15 -16.14
CA MET A 659 -0.42 -9.12 -15.77
C MET A 659 -0.08 -9.17 -14.27
N HIS A 660 -1.04 -9.47 -13.41
CA HIS A 660 -0.79 -9.67 -11.97
C HIS A 660 0.20 -10.81 -11.73
N GLU A 661 -0.03 -11.97 -12.35
CA GLU A 661 0.88 -13.12 -12.28
C GLU A 661 2.26 -12.79 -12.87
N TYR A 662 2.30 -12.08 -13.99
CA TYR A 662 3.54 -11.68 -14.65
C TYR A 662 4.38 -10.71 -13.80
N CYS A 663 3.73 -9.83 -13.02
CA CYS A 663 4.37 -8.90 -12.09
C CYS A 663 4.95 -9.60 -10.83
N ASN A 664 4.70 -10.89 -10.60
CA ASN A 664 5.27 -11.60 -9.46
C ASN A 664 6.80 -11.68 -9.56
N ILE A 665 7.53 -11.21 -8.54
CA ILE A 665 8.99 -11.14 -8.60
C ILE A 665 9.66 -12.50 -8.71
N ALA A 666 8.97 -13.59 -8.31
CA ALA A 666 9.51 -14.95 -8.42
C ALA A 666 9.92 -15.29 -9.87
N ASN A 667 9.26 -14.67 -10.85
CA ASN A 667 9.57 -14.84 -12.27
C ASN A 667 10.89 -14.19 -12.69
N SER A 668 11.35 -13.14 -11.98
CA SER A 668 12.57 -12.39 -12.34
C SER A 668 13.80 -12.79 -11.53
N LEU A 669 13.63 -13.47 -10.38
CA LEU A 669 14.75 -13.87 -9.51
C LEU A 669 15.87 -14.64 -10.23
N PRO A 670 15.60 -15.60 -11.14
CA PRO A 670 16.66 -16.34 -11.83
C PRO A 670 17.54 -15.48 -12.75
N SER A 671 17.06 -14.29 -13.16
CA SER A 671 17.77 -13.36 -14.05
C SER A 671 18.47 -12.22 -13.32
N LEU A 672 18.50 -12.22 -11.99
CA LEU A 672 19.14 -11.16 -11.22
C LEU A 672 20.65 -11.09 -11.47
N ASP A 673 21.14 -9.87 -11.68
CA ASP A 673 22.56 -9.56 -11.72
C ASP A 673 23.12 -9.57 -10.29
N ALA A 674 24.01 -10.53 -10.01
CA ALA A 674 24.57 -10.72 -8.67
C ALA A 674 25.44 -9.53 -8.21
N ASP A 675 26.18 -8.89 -9.12
CA ASP A 675 27.05 -7.77 -8.78
C ASP A 675 26.23 -6.51 -8.48
N GLN A 676 25.14 -6.28 -9.22
CA GLN A 676 24.18 -5.22 -8.91
C GLN A 676 23.51 -5.44 -7.55
N ALA A 677 22.97 -6.65 -7.30
CA ALA A 677 22.32 -6.95 -6.03
C ALA A 677 23.27 -6.71 -4.84
N ALA A 678 24.53 -7.13 -4.99
CA ALA A 678 25.57 -6.95 -3.98
C ALA A 678 25.90 -5.48 -3.76
N PHE A 679 26.08 -4.72 -4.85
CA PHE A 679 26.33 -3.30 -4.79
C PHE A 679 25.20 -2.54 -4.08
N CYS A 680 23.93 -2.85 -4.39
CA CYS A 680 22.79 -2.20 -3.74
C CYS A 680 22.75 -2.52 -2.23
N LEU A 681 23.08 -3.74 -1.82
CA LEU A 681 23.20 -4.08 -0.40
C LEU A 681 24.37 -3.34 0.28
N GLU A 682 25.54 -3.29 -0.35
CA GLU A 682 26.69 -2.53 0.15
C GLU A 682 26.36 -1.04 0.33
N LEU A 683 25.64 -0.47 -0.62
CA LEU A 683 25.19 0.92 -0.60
C LEU A 683 24.22 1.19 0.55
N ARG A 684 23.25 0.30 0.78
CA ARG A 684 22.34 0.39 1.95
C ARG A 684 23.13 0.33 3.25
N ASN A 685 24.11 -0.57 3.35
CA ASN A 685 24.99 -0.66 4.51
C ASN A 685 25.86 0.58 4.69
N PHE A 686 26.34 1.19 3.59
CA PHE A 686 27.07 2.45 3.62
C PHE A 686 26.25 3.59 4.22
N ARG A 687 24.96 3.70 3.83
CA ARG A 687 24.02 4.68 4.39
C ARG A 687 23.68 4.39 5.84
N ARG A 688 23.50 3.11 6.23
CA ARG A 688 23.29 2.71 7.64
C ARG A 688 24.45 3.05 8.55
N ALA A 689 25.68 2.96 8.05
CA ALA A 689 26.86 3.39 8.80
C ALA A 689 26.95 4.92 8.95
N ARG A 690 26.17 5.69 8.16
CA ARG A 690 26.21 7.16 8.09
C ARG A 690 24.80 7.75 8.10
N PRO A 691 24.04 7.57 9.20
CA PRO A 691 22.67 8.08 9.29
C PRO A 691 22.59 9.60 9.14
N TRP A 692 23.68 10.33 9.43
CA TRP A 692 23.81 11.78 9.23
C TRP A 692 23.67 12.22 7.77
N LEU A 693 23.82 11.32 6.78
CA LEU A 693 23.57 11.66 5.37
C LEU A 693 22.10 12.00 5.09
N ARG A 694 21.19 11.66 6.01
CA ARG A 694 19.78 12.10 6.00
C ARG A 694 19.63 13.60 6.15
N ASP A 695 20.56 14.26 6.84
CA ASP A 695 20.42 15.67 7.16
C ASP A 695 20.66 16.53 5.89
N ASN A 696 20.11 17.76 5.90
CA ASN A 696 20.30 18.72 4.81
C ASN A 696 21.78 19.09 4.64
N TYR A 697 22.14 19.61 3.47
CA TYR A 697 23.50 20.05 3.21
C TYR A 697 23.88 21.22 4.10
N GLY A 698 25.04 21.10 4.76
CA GLY A 698 25.65 22.17 5.54
C GLY A 698 26.42 23.17 4.67
N PRO A 699 26.90 24.28 5.26
CA PRO A 699 27.65 25.32 4.54
C PRO A 699 28.95 24.85 3.87
N SER A 700 29.52 23.73 4.33
CA SER A 700 30.72 23.13 3.75
C SER A 700 30.41 22.11 2.65
N ASP A 701 29.17 21.62 2.57
CA ASP A 701 28.77 20.63 1.60
C ASP A 701 28.61 21.25 0.20
N ARG A 702 28.80 20.44 -0.84
CA ARG A 702 28.72 20.89 -2.23
C ARG A 702 27.92 19.88 -3.04
N PHE A 703 26.92 20.35 -3.76
CA PHE A 703 26.24 19.56 -4.80
C PHE A 703 26.29 20.34 -6.11
N GLY A 704 26.65 19.65 -7.18
CA GLY A 704 26.88 20.28 -8.48
C GLY A 704 26.91 19.27 -9.61
N TYR A 705 27.19 19.76 -10.81
CA TYR A 705 27.44 18.93 -11.99
C TYR A 705 28.62 19.48 -12.79
N LEU A 706 29.25 18.62 -13.58
CA LEU A 706 30.41 19.00 -14.40
C LEU A 706 30.00 19.94 -15.54
N GLN A 707 30.75 21.04 -15.69
CA GLN A 707 30.59 22.02 -16.75
C GLN A 707 31.87 22.15 -17.58
N PRO A 708 31.77 22.42 -18.91
CA PRO A 708 30.54 22.45 -19.71
C PRO A 708 29.93 21.05 -19.89
N ILE A 709 28.60 20.97 -20.06
CA ILE A 709 27.81 19.72 -20.16
C ILE A 709 28.33 18.77 -21.26
N ARG A 710 28.72 19.29 -22.44
CA ARG A 710 29.26 18.49 -23.56
C ARG A 710 28.47 17.19 -23.87
N GLY A 711 27.15 17.22 -23.70
CA GLY A 711 26.25 16.08 -23.98
C GLY A 711 26.22 14.98 -22.90
N ARG A 712 26.57 15.31 -21.65
CA ARG A 712 26.51 14.38 -20.51
C ARG A 712 26.15 15.08 -19.21
N THR A 713 25.50 14.35 -18.31
CA THR A 713 25.13 14.82 -16.98
C THR A 713 25.91 14.00 -15.96
N VAL A 714 26.91 14.62 -15.33
CA VAL A 714 27.69 14.01 -14.26
C VAL A 714 27.55 14.86 -13.00
N PHE A 715 26.91 14.31 -11.99
CA PHE A 715 26.73 14.95 -10.69
C PHE A 715 27.94 14.70 -9.79
N THR A 716 28.25 15.69 -8.97
CA THR A 716 29.27 15.63 -7.93
C THR A 716 28.66 16.05 -6.60
N SER A 717 28.93 15.31 -5.54
CA SER A 717 28.43 15.58 -4.20
C SER A 717 29.56 15.45 -3.19
N LEU A 718 29.81 16.48 -2.38
CA LEU A 718 30.69 16.44 -1.22
C LEU A 718 29.85 16.69 0.04
N ARG A 719 29.88 15.74 0.96
CA ARG A 719 29.19 15.78 2.26
C ARG A 719 30.21 15.72 3.41
N HIS A 720 29.94 16.42 4.50
CA HIS A 720 30.75 16.45 5.72
C HIS A 720 29.95 15.87 6.89
N GLY A 721 30.53 14.87 7.54
CA GLY A 721 29.96 14.19 8.68
C GLY A 721 30.62 14.56 10.01
N PRO A 722 30.11 13.99 11.11
CA PRO A 722 30.74 14.08 12.42
C PRO A 722 32.20 13.62 12.42
N GLY A 723 33.01 14.18 13.32
CA GLY A 723 34.41 13.77 13.47
C GLY A 723 35.31 14.11 12.27
N GLY A 724 34.88 15.00 11.38
CA GLY A 724 35.64 15.43 10.20
C GLY A 724 35.57 14.47 9.01
N GLU A 725 34.73 13.42 9.09
CA GLU A 725 34.51 12.52 7.95
C GLU A 725 33.99 13.31 6.74
N GLN A 726 34.49 12.97 5.55
CA GLN A 726 33.98 13.49 4.30
C GLN A 726 33.62 12.36 3.35
N VAL A 727 32.53 12.54 2.62
CA VAL A 727 32.04 11.62 1.60
C VAL A 727 31.93 12.37 0.28
N PHE A 728 32.64 11.91 -0.74
CA PHE A 728 32.61 12.49 -2.07
C PHE A 728 32.07 11.48 -3.09
N ALA A 729 31.01 11.83 -3.82
CA ALA A 729 30.43 11.00 -4.86
C ALA A 729 30.51 11.69 -6.23
N VAL A 730 30.80 10.91 -7.26
CA VAL A 730 30.71 11.32 -8.67
C VAL A 730 29.84 10.30 -9.39
N ALA A 731 28.73 10.76 -9.98
CA ALA A 731 27.72 9.90 -10.58
C ALA A 731 27.38 10.37 -11.99
N HIS A 732 27.57 9.49 -12.97
CA HIS A 732 27.19 9.74 -14.35
C HIS A 732 25.73 9.36 -14.57
N MET A 733 24.86 10.35 -14.56
CA MET A 733 23.41 10.19 -14.57
C MET A 733 22.84 9.95 -15.97
N GLU A 734 23.51 10.48 -17.00
CA GLU A 734 22.96 10.44 -18.35
C GLU A 734 23.99 10.87 -19.41
N GLY A 735 23.89 10.33 -20.63
CA GLY A 735 24.49 10.92 -21.83
C GLY A 735 25.79 10.25 -22.30
N LYS A 736 26.63 11.01 -23.02
CA LYS A 736 27.89 10.49 -23.57
C LYS A 736 28.92 10.25 -22.47
N GLN A 737 29.80 9.27 -22.68
CA GLN A 737 30.93 9.04 -21.76
C GLN A 737 31.78 10.30 -21.55
N THR A 738 32.42 10.40 -20.39
CA THR A 738 33.35 11.48 -20.10
C THR A 738 34.61 11.36 -20.97
N GLU A 739 35.40 12.44 -21.02
CA GLU A 739 36.84 12.28 -21.27
C GLU A 739 37.46 11.56 -20.06
N GLU A 740 38.71 11.11 -20.16
CA GLU A 740 39.40 10.58 -18.99
C GLU A 740 39.53 11.67 -17.92
N ILE A 741 38.99 11.41 -16.73
CA ILE A 741 38.99 12.33 -15.59
C ILE A 741 39.58 11.64 -14.37
N ASP A 742 40.32 12.38 -13.55
CA ASP A 742 40.60 11.96 -12.17
C ASP A 742 39.53 12.59 -11.25
N PRO A 743 38.65 11.77 -10.63
CA PRO A 743 37.57 12.27 -9.77
C PRO A 743 38.06 13.19 -8.64
N LEU A 744 39.23 12.93 -8.08
CA LEU A 744 39.76 13.67 -6.92
C LEU A 744 40.47 14.98 -7.31
N THR A 745 40.66 15.23 -8.60
CA THR A 745 41.19 16.51 -9.11
C THR A 745 40.12 17.40 -9.73
N LEU A 746 38.85 16.97 -9.71
CA LEU A 746 37.74 17.79 -10.19
C LEU A 746 37.69 19.12 -9.42
N PRO A 747 37.25 20.23 -10.06
CA PRO A 747 37.24 21.56 -9.45
C PRO A 747 36.07 21.73 -8.45
N VAL A 748 35.93 20.80 -7.51
CA VAL A 748 34.94 20.82 -6.43
C VAL A 748 35.63 21.32 -5.15
N PRO A 749 35.26 22.50 -4.62
CA PRO A 749 35.87 23.03 -3.41
C PRO A 749 35.76 22.05 -2.23
N GLY A 750 36.87 21.75 -1.57
CA GLY A 750 36.94 20.85 -0.42
C GLY A 750 37.43 19.45 -0.75
N VAL A 751 37.44 19.03 -2.02
CA VAL A 751 37.95 17.72 -2.44
C VAL A 751 39.48 17.67 -2.44
N GLN A 752 40.17 18.82 -2.58
CA GLN A 752 41.62 18.88 -2.65
C GLN A 752 42.30 18.23 -1.43
N GLY A 753 43.49 17.65 -1.64
CA GLY A 753 44.31 17.01 -0.61
C GLY A 753 44.42 15.49 -0.76
N THR A 754 45.12 14.86 0.17
CA THR A 754 45.34 13.40 0.21
C THR A 754 44.37 12.73 1.21
N GLY A 755 44.44 11.40 1.35
CA GLY A 755 43.68 10.65 2.37
C GLY A 755 42.31 10.12 1.92
N TRP A 756 41.93 10.34 0.66
CA TRP A 756 40.74 9.73 0.07
C TRP A 756 40.95 8.24 -0.18
N ARG A 757 39.94 7.44 0.15
CA ARG A 757 39.84 6.01 -0.17
C ARG A 757 38.59 5.76 -1.00
N LEU A 758 38.71 4.99 -2.07
CA LEU A 758 37.54 4.48 -2.79
C LEU A 758 36.73 3.55 -1.87
N ALA A 759 35.48 3.90 -1.63
CA ALA A 759 34.58 3.21 -0.72
C ALA A 759 33.59 2.32 -1.47
N LEU A 760 32.97 2.85 -2.54
CA LEU A 760 32.05 2.13 -3.41
C LEU A 760 32.32 2.49 -4.87
N ARG A 761 32.08 1.54 -5.76
CA ARG A 761 32.05 1.73 -7.21
C ARG A 761 30.90 0.91 -7.77
N THR A 762 30.21 1.45 -8.77
CA THR A 762 29.12 0.73 -9.43
C THR A 762 29.64 -0.53 -10.14
N PRO A 763 28.83 -1.60 -10.30
CA PRO A 763 29.27 -2.90 -10.82
C PRO A 763 30.02 -2.85 -12.16
N SER A 764 29.61 -1.94 -13.05
CA SER A 764 30.24 -1.77 -14.36
C SER A 764 31.69 -1.25 -14.31
N ILE A 765 32.17 -0.83 -13.14
CA ILE A 765 33.56 -0.45 -12.88
C ILE A 765 34.27 -1.65 -12.25
N GLY A 766 35.23 -2.22 -12.99
CA GLY A 766 35.95 -3.45 -12.64
C GLY A 766 36.55 -3.44 -11.23
N ALA A 767 36.66 -4.64 -10.65
CA ALA A 767 37.09 -4.80 -9.26
C ALA A 767 38.55 -4.37 -8.99
N ASP A 768 39.35 -4.33 -10.04
CA ASP A 768 40.74 -3.87 -10.10
C ASP A 768 40.90 -2.35 -10.01
N TYR A 769 39.83 -1.58 -10.26
CA TYR A 769 39.87 -0.14 -10.08
C TYR A 769 39.85 0.24 -8.60
N MET A 770 40.98 0.79 -8.14
CA MET A 770 41.19 1.23 -6.75
C MET A 770 41.25 2.77 -6.62
N GLY A 771 41.21 3.52 -7.72
CA GLY A 771 41.31 4.98 -7.77
C GLY A 771 42.12 5.49 -8.97
N GLY A 772 42.15 6.81 -9.17
CA GLY A 772 42.88 7.47 -10.26
C GLY A 772 42.03 7.79 -11.50
N PRO A 773 42.65 8.14 -12.64
CA PRO A 773 41.94 8.51 -13.86
C PRO A 773 40.98 7.42 -14.37
N ILE A 774 39.82 7.80 -14.86
CA ILE A 774 38.78 6.91 -15.39
C ILE A 774 37.89 7.62 -16.42
N THR A 775 37.35 6.85 -17.37
CA THR A 775 36.23 7.30 -18.23
C THR A 775 34.91 6.80 -17.65
N LEU A 776 34.04 7.70 -17.20
CA LEU A 776 32.71 7.36 -16.72
C LEU A 776 31.70 7.30 -17.87
N LYS A 777 30.80 6.32 -17.81
CA LYS A 777 29.68 6.11 -18.74
C LYS A 777 28.36 6.18 -17.99
N ASP A 778 27.26 6.21 -18.74
CA ASP A 778 25.91 6.18 -18.18
C ASP A 778 25.77 5.06 -17.13
N SER A 779 25.19 5.40 -15.97
CA SER A 779 25.01 4.53 -14.80
C SER A 779 26.29 4.15 -14.04
N MET A 780 27.42 4.79 -14.31
CA MET A 780 28.64 4.65 -13.49
C MET A 780 28.69 5.66 -12.36
N ALA A 781 29.09 5.22 -11.18
CA ALA A 781 29.34 6.11 -10.05
C ALA A 781 30.48 5.59 -9.14
N LEU A 782 31.13 6.54 -8.47
CA LEU A 782 32.23 6.33 -7.54
C LEU A 782 31.94 7.08 -6.25
N VAL A 783 32.22 6.46 -5.12
CA VAL A 783 32.10 7.06 -3.79
C VAL A 783 33.42 6.93 -3.07
N TYR A 784 33.97 8.06 -2.63
CA TYR A 784 35.19 8.17 -1.87
C TYR A 784 34.89 8.64 -0.45
N VAL A 785 35.69 8.19 0.51
CA VAL A 785 35.64 8.65 1.90
C VAL A 785 37.00 9.16 2.33
N ARG A 786 37.02 10.19 3.17
CA ARG A 786 38.21 10.72 3.84
C ARG A 786 37.89 10.90 5.32
N GLY A 787 38.78 10.42 6.19
CA GLY A 787 38.66 10.62 7.64
C GLY A 787 39.02 12.05 8.04
N GLY A 788 38.54 12.46 9.21
CA GLY A 788 38.88 13.74 9.84
C GLY A 788 40.24 13.78 10.50
#